data_AF-A0A5B8NNP7-F1
#
_entry.id   AF-A0A5B8NNP7-F1
#
_cell.length_a   1.000
_cell.length_b   1.000
_cell.length_c   1.000
_cell.angle_alpha   90.00
_cell.angle_beta   90.00
_cell.angle_gamma   90.00
#
_symmetry.space_group_name_H-M   'P 1'
#
loop_
_entity.id
_entity.type
_entity.pdbx_description
1 polymer ?
#
loop_
_entity_poly.entity_id
_entity_poly.type
_entity_poly.pdbx_seq_one_letter_code
_entity_poly.pdbx_strand_id
1 'polypeptide(L)'
;MVTTTAQQQQKQTASRPHTINEKHWKDLTRDRALPPKWVKANCRSIDIKEASEILHYQAKSDGLLLESANGQQQFKPDQPWSGKQGKKAPKYRTPYKDNIDAMLPINPHDPNFWNNEEELKQACWIIDGVPCLIITEGLFKAIQGTANGLPTIALTGVENGLTGSKDDKESKRYLVDQPRRYAELGFGFIIAFDADCATNKNVVRAEKTFATKLEKFEIPVYSITGTWSAEDGKGMDDYIQNHGIEAFREKLIQAELVRDKYKSDNNGDGTDNKPPMAGAIGEELAETYRDRWVYCSDLSSWLVYELEETGIWSMVADDYISHAVLIELKNRDIHKFRSNKYMNNILGYLKDELFIRKWDEQPKRYLPFKNGVYDLESGKFHDHLPGFRLTWKLPRDYCIFTDDKDKDCNTIFTFLKQLTSDDSKNINTILAFMAALLKGKTDMQKFLYLLGSGGSGKSTLMELMTELVGSKNATSFSLEDLEDKHNIIDLFDKRLLNLPDQPPISSRKNSNFKRLTGGDDLSGRRMRKDVSSFKFQGLAVLTSNQFCFPASASNWLNRRMILIECNNVLPKRDRDLKLLEKMKEELTAFTSYLLHNFDDDLIEELILNPDSPELTLASWKRQCESDGLAAWINDELVPENGAIAIIGSDGNRWQQKDEDYDPDESSLYASYCHYCRQSGRKPKTSQNFSTDLLEICNQLLGWDVAKDLKRYAGKPQRVIEGLRLRTDTDNDIPLVEERFSESVTTYSQDVTTPVTTQNPHKQSDVTTVTTVTTQNNNEKKEKNKPHLASDTSTENQANNLGLNSENKKDDKNPDTVVTPTDKNPETPVDSDSQKTEQVVTPSDKGRYGSLQVVTPSDDGVDFSTYPARRDDSLAHKEKQAKKCRRLLSECQTNKDIEDFKSDSGFSKAEYKWVWHNLLTADERKRLRQVANTSQSSLF
;
A
#
# COMPACT_ATOMS: atom_id res chain seq x y z
N MET A 1 21.76 42.72 -40.79
CA MET A 1 22.77 43.61 -40.17
C MET A 1 23.97 42.83 -39.63
N VAL A 2 24.46 41.79 -40.33
CA VAL A 2 25.56 40.91 -39.85
C VAL A 2 26.79 40.99 -40.76
N THR A 3 26.72 41.72 -41.88
CA THR A 3 27.79 41.83 -42.88
C THR A 3 28.85 42.88 -42.58
N THR A 4 28.71 43.68 -41.51
CA THR A 4 29.59 44.84 -41.26
C THR A 4 30.72 44.55 -40.25
N THR A 5 30.64 43.47 -39.48
CA THR A 5 31.61 43.20 -38.40
C THR A 5 32.82 42.38 -38.87
N ALA A 6 32.67 41.56 -39.92
CA ALA A 6 33.75 40.72 -40.44
C ALA A 6 34.84 41.52 -41.19
N GLN A 7 34.47 42.62 -41.86
CA GLN A 7 35.44 43.49 -42.55
C GLN A 7 36.19 44.44 -41.61
N GLN A 8 35.71 44.65 -40.37
CA GLN A 8 36.38 45.50 -39.39
C GLN A 8 37.45 44.77 -38.57
N GLN A 9 37.38 43.43 -38.43
CA GLN A 9 38.44 42.65 -37.79
C GLN A 9 39.63 42.33 -38.72
N GLN A 10 39.46 42.37 -40.04
CA GLN A 10 40.59 42.24 -40.99
C GLN A 10 41.49 43.48 -41.08
N LYS A 11 41.15 44.60 -40.40
CA LYS A 11 41.92 45.86 -40.42
C LYS A 11 42.75 46.16 -39.16
N GLN A 12 42.81 45.26 -38.18
CA GLN A 12 43.61 45.42 -36.95
C GLN A 12 44.75 44.39 -36.76
N THR A 13 45.15 43.66 -37.80
CA THR A 13 46.32 42.77 -37.80
C THR A 13 47.47 43.28 -38.65
N ALA A 14 47.63 44.61 -38.72
CA ALA A 14 48.88 45.21 -39.18
C ALA A 14 49.73 45.58 -37.96
N SER A 15 50.98 45.12 -37.91
CA SER A 15 52.06 45.51 -36.97
C SER A 15 52.39 44.59 -35.77
N ARG A 16 52.55 43.28 -35.95
CA ARG A 16 53.56 42.50 -35.21
C ARG A 16 54.19 41.46 -36.14
N PRO A 17 55.54 41.35 -36.21
CA PRO A 17 56.17 40.38 -37.09
C PRO A 17 55.81 38.95 -36.66
N HIS A 18 55.46 38.08 -37.61
CA HIS A 18 55.37 36.63 -37.40
C HIS A 18 56.77 36.07 -37.10
N THR A 19 57.23 36.23 -35.87
CA THR A 19 58.52 35.68 -35.41
C THR A 19 58.29 34.35 -34.70
N ILE A 20 58.77 33.29 -35.34
CA ILE A 20 58.88 31.96 -34.73
C ILE A 20 60.31 31.84 -34.20
N ASN A 21 60.47 31.51 -32.93
CA ASN A 21 61.79 31.33 -32.32
C ASN A 21 62.50 30.10 -32.92
N GLU A 22 63.84 30.03 -32.78
CA GLU A 22 64.64 28.97 -33.41
C GLU A 22 64.23 27.56 -32.96
N LYS A 23 63.86 27.41 -31.67
CA LYS A 23 63.39 26.14 -31.10
C LYS A 23 62.12 25.64 -31.79
N HIS A 24 61.10 26.48 -31.89
CA HIS A 24 59.84 26.15 -32.56
C HIS A 24 60.03 26.00 -34.06
N TRP A 25 60.90 26.82 -34.67
CA TRP A 25 61.21 26.70 -36.10
C TRP A 25 61.81 25.32 -36.41
N LYS A 26 62.73 24.84 -35.57
CA LYS A 26 63.32 23.50 -35.68
C LYS A 26 62.28 22.40 -35.47
N ASP A 27 61.45 22.46 -34.42
CA ASP A 27 60.36 21.48 -34.16
C ASP A 27 59.41 21.39 -35.36
N LEU A 28 58.98 22.53 -35.91
CA LEU A 28 57.98 22.57 -36.97
C LEU A 28 58.54 22.17 -38.34
N THR A 29 59.73 22.65 -38.70
CA THR A 29 60.28 22.43 -40.06
C THR A 29 61.20 21.23 -40.19
N ARG A 30 61.89 20.81 -39.11
CA ARG A 30 62.78 19.64 -39.14
C ARG A 30 62.12 18.41 -38.55
N ASP A 31 61.59 18.52 -37.33
CA ASP A 31 61.08 17.33 -36.62
C ASP A 31 59.72 16.91 -37.20
N ARG A 32 58.84 17.88 -37.49
CA ARG A 32 57.50 17.66 -38.10
C ARG A 32 57.45 17.80 -39.63
N ALA A 33 58.59 18.15 -40.25
CA ALA A 33 58.71 18.36 -41.69
C ALA A 33 57.64 19.26 -42.35
N LEU A 34 57.04 20.23 -41.62
CA LEU A 34 56.02 21.11 -42.17
C LEU A 34 56.64 22.13 -43.15
N PRO A 35 55.99 22.45 -44.29
CA PRO A 35 56.52 23.41 -45.24
C PRO A 35 56.72 24.82 -44.62
N PRO A 36 57.88 25.48 -44.80
CA PRO A 36 58.19 26.75 -44.14
C PRO A 36 57.19 27.88 -44.34
N LYS A 37 56.54 27.96 -45.52
CA LYS A 37 55.51 28.97 -45.81
C LYS A 37 54.23 28.73 -45.01
N TRP A 38 53.83 27.47 -44.86
CA TRP A 38 52.66 27.06 -44.09
C TRP A 38 52.88 27.26 -42.59
N VAL A 39 54.09 26.97 -42.10
CA VAL A 39 54.50 27.26 -40.72
C VAL A 39 54.36 28.74 -40.40
N LYS A 40 54.87 29.63 -41.26
CA LYS A 40 54.75 31.08 -41.06
C LYS A 40 53.31 31.59 -41.10
N ALA A 41 52.44 30.94 -41.89
CA ALA A 41 51.04 31.34 -42.02
C ALA A 41 50.17 30.88 -40.84
N ASN A 42 50.50 29.76 -40.19
CA ASN A 42 49.63 29.11 -39.21
C ASN A 42 50.16 29.15 -37.77
N CYS A 43 51.43 29.52 -37.56
CA CYS A 43 52.10 29.38 -36.27
C CYS A 43 52.84 30.65 -35.85
N ARG A 44 52.83 30.95 -34.55
CA ARG A 44 53.56 32.10 -33.97
C ARG A 44 54.10 31.78 -32.58
N SER A 45 55.37 32.09 -32.31
CA SER A 45 55.89 32.04 -30.94
C SER A 45 55.35 33.22 -30.15
N ILE A 46 54.78 32.95 -28.97
CA ILE A 46 54.23 33.97 -28.09
C ILE A 46 54.78 33.81 -26.68
N ASP A 47 54.94 34.93 -25.98
CA ASP A 47 55.35 34.93 -24.57
C ASP A 47 54.17 34.58 -23.65
N ILE A 48 54.49 34.29 -22.39
CA ILE A 48 53.50 33.94 -21.36
C ILE A 48 52.42 35.00 -21.15
N LYS A 49 52.73 36.28 -21.39
CA LYS A 49 51.80 37.40 -21.21
C LYS A 49 50.76 37.39 -22.32
N GLU A 50 51.21 37.34 -23.56
CA GLU A 50 50.35 37.24 -24.74
C GLU A 50 49.54 35.93 -24.73
N ALA A 51 50.14 34.81 -24.30
CA ALA A 51 49.42 33.56 -24.13
C ALA A 51 48.29 33.67 -23.10
N SER A 52 48.52 34.38 -21.99
CA SER A 52 47.49 34.60 -20.96
C SER A 52 46.35 35.49 -21.45
N GLU A 53 46.67 36.50 -22.27
CA GLU A 53 45.69 37.40 -22.89
C GLU A 53 44.76 36.61 -23.84
N ILE A 54 45.33 35.77 -24.71
CA ILE A 54 44.58 34.95 -25.68
C ILE A 54 43.72 33.89 -24.98
N LEU A 55 44.26 33.21 -23.98
CA LEU A 55 43.54 32.14 -23.29
C LEU A 55 42.43 32.64 -22.37
N HIS A 56 42.49 33.91 -21.96
CA HIS A 56 41.66 34.49 -20.90
C HIS A 56 41.86 33.82 -19.52
N TYR A 57 42.99 33.13 -19.33
CA TYR A 57 43.46 32.62 -18.05
C TYR A 57 44.99 32.53 -18.04
N GLN A 58 45.58 32.52 -16.85
CA GLN A 58 47.04 32.59 -16.68
C GLN A 58 47.75 31.38 -17.32
N ALA A 59 48.57 31.65 -18.35
CA ALA A 59 49.53 30.71 -18.89
C ALA A 59 50.71 30.52 -17.92
N LYS A 60 51.36 29.35 -17.94
CA LYS A 60 52.51 29.04 -17.06
C LYS A 60 53.87 28.98 -17.77
N SER A 61 53.87 29.18 -19.08
CA SER A 61 55.08 29.23 -19.91
C SER A 61 54.79 29.96 -21.21
N ASP A 62 55.84 30.40 -21.87
CA ASP A 62 55.83 30.77 -23.29
C ASP A 62 55.37 29.58 -24.13
N GLY A 63 55.11 29.80 -25.41
CA GLY A 63 54.78 28.68 -26.28
C GLY A 63 54.44 29.08 -27.70
N LEU A 64 53.75 28.18 -28.36
CA LEU A 64 53.39 28.30 -29.76
C LEU A 64 51.88 28.48 -29.90
N LEU A 65 51.48 29.58 -30.51
CA LEU A 65 50.11 29.82 -30.96
C LEU A 65 49.88 29.20 -32.33
N LEU A 66 48.78 28.49 -32.45
CA LEU A 66 48.26 27.90 -33.68
C LEU A 66 47.03 28.70 -34.10
N GLU A 67 47.05 29.22 -35.31
CA GLU A 67 46.05 30.13 -35.85
C GLU A 67 45.38 29.51 -37.07
N SER A 68 44.08 29.77 -37.19
CA SER A 68 43.23 29.20 -38.23
C SER A 68 42.55 30.30 -39.05
N ALA A 69 42.22 29.99 -40.31
CA ALA A 69 41.56 30.92 -41.22
C ALA A 69 40.18 31.40 -40.73
N ASN A 70 39.48 30.61 -39.91
CA ASN A 70 38.20 30.99 -39.28
C ASN A 70 38.36 31.70 -37.92
N GLY A 71 39.58 32.03 -37.50
CA GLY A 71 39.86 32.69 -36.23
C GLY A 71 39.92 31.77 -35.02
N GLN A 72 39.68 30.45 -35.16
CA GLN A 72 39.88 29.50 -34.08
C GLN A 72 41.38 29.40 -33.76
N GLN A 73 41.74 29.43 -32.47
CA GLN A 73 43.13 29.38 -32.02
C GLN A 73 43.36 28.25 -31.00
N GLN A 74 44.59 27.70 -30.98
CA GLN A 74 45.07 26.78 -29.96
C GLN A 74 46.48 27.16 -29.50
N PHE A 75 46.74 27.11 -28.20
CA PHE A 75 48.05 27.38 -27.63
C PHE A 75 48.74 26.08 -27.17
N LYS A 76 49.96 25.85 -27.64
CA LYS A 76 50.86 24.76 -27.23
C LYS A 76 51.95 25.33 -26.30
N PRO A 77 51.84 25.15 -24.98
CA PRO A 77 52.84 25.66 -24.05
C PRO A 77 54.17 24.92 -24.17
N ASP A 78 55.28 25.64 -23.97
CA ASP A 78 56.62 25.06 -23.90
C ASP A 78 56.77 24.10 -22.72
N GLN A 79 56.11 24.43 -21.60
CA GLN A 79 56.05 23.60 -20.40
C GLN A 79 54.58 23.33 -20.06
N PRO A 80 54.02 22.17 -20.45
CA PRO A 80 52.65 21.80 -20.14
C PRO A 80 52.40 21.74 -18.63
N TRP A 81 51.26 22.27 -18.17
CA TRP A 81 50.86 22.22 -16.75
C TRP A 81 49.56 21.44 -16.52
N SER A 82 49.26 21.02 -15.30
CA SER A 82 47.95 20.49 -14.93
C SER A 82 47.24 21.43 -13.94
N GLY A 83 45.91 21.45 -14.00
CA GLY A 83 45.07 22.22 -13.07
C GLY A 83 44.62 21.43 -11.83
N LYS A 84 44.99 20.14 -11.72
CA LYS A 84 44.63 19.24 -10.62
C LYS A 84 45.80 18.31 -10.30
N GLN A 85 46.13 18.12 -9.03
CA GLN A 85 47.14 17.15 -8.59
C GLN A 85 46.80 15.74 -9.10
N GLY A 86 47.80 15.05 -9.66
CA GLY A 86 47.67 13.66 -10.15
C GLY A 86 47.13 13.48 -11.58
N LYS A 87 46.77 14.55 -12.32
CA LYS A 87 46.34 14.45 -13.73
C LYS A 87 47.43 14.85 -14.72
N LYS A 88 47.54 14.11 -15.84
CA LYS A 88 48.45 14.42 -16.96
C LYS A 88 48.16 15.82 -17.50
N ALA A 89 49.20 16.63 -17.68
CA ALA A 89 49.09 17.97 -18.23
C ALA A 89 48.57 17.90 -19.70
N PRO A 90 47.51 18.63 -20.07
CA PRO A 90 47.05 18.64 -21.46
C PRO A 90 48.09 19.31 -22.36
N LYS A 91 48.30 18.74 -23.55
CA LYS A 91 49.31 19.18 -24.53
C LYS A 91 48.98 20.53 -25.17
N TYR A 92 47.70 20.85 -25.33
CA TYR A 92 47.20 22.10 -25.91
C TYR A 92 46.23 22.79 -24.95
N ARG A 93 45.99 24.08 -25.20
CA ARG A 93 45.10 24.96 -24.47
C ARG A 93 44.23 25.74 -25.46
N THR A 94 42.95 25.85 -25.15
CA THR A 94 41.99 26.65 -25.90
C THR A 94 41.46 27.73 -24.95
N PRO A 95 41.10 28.94 -25.45
CA PRO A 95 40.50 29.98 -24.62
C PRO A 95 39.24 29.54 -23.87
N TYR A 96 38.95 30.15 -22.72
CA TYR A 96 37.78 29.83 -21.89
C TYR A 96 36.50 30.45 -22.48
N LYS A 97 35.63 29.65 -23.14
CA LYS A 97 34.16 29.79 -23.34
C LYS A 97 33.67 28.97 -24.56
N ASP A 98 32.38 28.69 -24.59
CA ASP A 98 31.66 27.62 -25.31
C ASP A 98 31.66 27.65 -26.87
N ASN A 99 32.57 28.39 -27.52
CA ASN A 99 32.65 28.50 -28.99
C ASN A 99 33.89 27.79 -29.55
N ILE A 100 34.04 26.48 -29.30
CA ILE A 100 35.05 25.68 -29.97
C ILE A 100 34.52 25.28 -31.34
N ASP A 101 35.24 25.64 -32.40
CA ASP A 101 34.98 25.20 -33.77
C ASP A 101 36.16 24.35 -34.31
N ALA A 102 35.98 23.75 -35.48
CA ALA A 102 37.07 23.10 -36.19
C ALA A 102 38.04 24.16 -36.76
N MET A 103 39.33 23.83 -36.84
CA MET A 103 40.38 24.70 -37.37
C MET A 103 40.63 24.38 -38.85
N LEU A 104 40.59 25.41 -39.67
CA LEU A 104 40.95 25.47 -41.08
C LEU A 104 42.39 26.00 -41.26
N PRO A 105 43.33 25.21 -41.82
CA PRO A 105 44.68 25.68 -42.15
C PRO A 105 44.70 26.92 -43.05
N ILE A 106 45.45 27.94 -42.68
CA ILE A 106 45.68 29.15 -43.50
C ILE A 106 46.58 28.76 -44.68
N ASN A 107 46.05 28.84 -45.90
CA ASN A 107 46.79 28.58 -47.12
C ASN A 107 47.66 29.81 -47.48
N PRO A 108 49.00 29.69 -47.55
CA PRO A 108 49.89 30.81 -47.82
C PRO A 108 49.87 31.28 -49.28
N HIS A 109 49.23 30.52 -50.17
CA HIS A 109 49.15 30.81 -51.60
C HIS A 109 47.80 31.38 -52.02
N ASP A 110 46.74 31.08 -51.25
CA ASP A 110 45.38 31.54 -51.52
C ASP A 110 44.65 31.95 -50.21
N PRO A 111 44.46 33.25 -49.97
CA PRO A 111 43.71 33.75 -48.82
C PRO A 111 42.23 33.34 -48.79
N ASN A 112 41.64 32.98 -49.94
CA ASN A 112 40.23 32.62 -50.08
C ASN A 112 39.97 31.11 -50.18
N PHE A 113 41.01 30.29 -49.98
CA PHE A 113 40.98 28.84 -50.17
C PHE A 113 39.76 28.12 -49.57
N TRP A 114 39.37 28.48 -48.34
CA TRP A 114 38.22 27.87 -47.64
C TRP A 114 36.87 28.51 -47.98
N ASN A 115 36.87 29.62 -48.71
CA ASN A 115 35.65 30.36 -49.07
C ASN A 115 35.28 30.23 -50.55
N ASN A 116 36.19 29.76 -51.42
CA ASN A 116 35.90 29.45 -52.80
C ASN A 116 35.41 27.99 -52.94
N GLU A 117 34.09 27.81 -52.93
CA GLU A 117 33.47 26.47 -52.95
C GLU A 117 33.84 25.63 -54.17
N GLU A 118 33.87 26.22 -55.38
CA GLU A 118 34.13 25.49 -56.63
C GLU A 118 35.56 24.96 -56.66
N GLU A 119 36.54 25.81 -56.36
CA GLU A 119 37.96 25.42 -56.29
C GLU A 119 38.21 24.43 -55.15
N LEU A 120 37.54 24.61 -54.01
CA LEU A 120 37.64 23.68 -52.88
C LEU A 120 37.10 22.29 -53.25
N LYS A 121 35.95 22.22 -53.95
CA LYS A 121 35.39 20.95 -54.45
C LYS A 121 36.32 20.25 -55.44
N GLN A 122 37.02 21.01 -56.30
CA GLN A 122 38.01 20.46 -57.23
C GLN A 122 39.26 19.92 -56.53
N ALA A 123 39.66 20.53 -55.41
CA ALA A 123 40.81 20.09 -54.63
C ALA A 123 40.51 18.89 -53.70
N CYS A 124 39.23 18.64 -53.39
CA CYS A 124 38.82 17.52 -52.54
C CYS A 124 39.08 16.14 -53.16
N TRP A 125 39.23 15.14 -52.30
CA TRP A 125 39.25 13.74 -52.73
C TRP A 125 37.83 13.31 -53.11
N ILE A 126 37.64 12.71 -54.28
CA ILE A 126 36.31 12.35 -54.79
C ILE A 126 36.07 10.86 -54.56
N ILE A 127 34.99 10.53 -53.85
CA ILE A 127 34.50 9.15 -53.68
C ILE A 127 33.07 9.10 -54.22
N ASP A 128 32.81 8.19 -55.17
CA ASP A 128 31.49 8.02 -55.81
C ASP A 128 30.87 9.32 -56.35
N GLY A 129 31.71 10.23 -56.85
CA GLY A 129 31.29 11.54 -57.38
C GLY A 129 31.07 12.63 -56.34
N VAL A 130 31.31 12.35 -55.05
CA VAL A 130 31.16 13.33 -53.96
C VAL A 130 32.52 13.87 -53.51
N PRO A 131 32.75 15.20 -53.56
CA PRO A 131 33.98 15.81 -53.04
C PRO A 131 34.01 15.72 -51.51
N CYS A 132 35.04 15.07 -50.98
CA CYS A 132 35.19 14.81 -49.55
C CYS A 132 36.31 15.63 -48.91
N LEU A 133 36.01 16.25 -47.77
CA LEU A 133 36.98 16.90 -46.90
C LEU A 133 37.58 15.91 -45.90
N ILE A 134 38.88 15.99 -45.64
CA ILE A 134 39.52 15.15 -44.62
C ILE A 134 39.34 15.81 -43.25
N ILE A 135 39.02 15.02 -42.23
CA ILE A 135 38.94 15.46 -40.83
C ILE A 135 39.96 14.70 -40.00
N THR A 136 40.76 15.40 -39.21
CA THR A 136 41.76 14.82 -38.29
C THR A 136 41.79 15.57 -36.96
N GLU A 137 42.51 15.07 -35.94
CA GLU A 137 42.72 15.83 -34.70
C GLU A 137 44.06 16.59 -34.70
N GLY A 138 43.99 17.91 -34.47
CA GLY A 138 45.14 18.79 -34.36
C GLY A 138 45.57 19.48 -35.67
N LEU A 139 45.88 20.78 -35.57
CA LEU A 139 46.12 21.63 -36.74
C LEU A 139 47.34 21.22 -37.57
N PHE A 140 48.42 20.71 -36.96
CA PHE A 140 49.62 20.32 -37.72
C PHE A 140 49.31 19.22 -38.75
N LYS A 141 48.44 18.27 -38.40
CA LYS A 141 48.01 17.21 -39.29
C LYS A 141 47.22 17.75 -40.48
N ALA A 142 46.31 18.68 -40.19
CA ALA A 142 45.53 19.36 -41.21
C ALA A 142 46.39 20.23 -42.14
N ILE A 143 47.43 20.90 -41.61
CA ILE A 143 48.41 21.63 -42.43
C ILE A 143 49.12 20.66 -43.36
N GLN A 144 49.59 19.51 -42.85
CA GLN A 144 50.30 18.54 -43.67
C GLN A 144 49.43 17.98 -44.80
N GLY A 145 48.16 17.65 -44.52
CA GLY A 145 47.21 17.22 -45.55
C GLY A 145 46.96 18.32 -46.60
N THR A 146 46.63 19.52 -46.14
CA THR A 146 46.26 20.64 -47.04
C THR A 146 47.45 21.11 -47.89
N ALA A 147 48.66 21.14 -47.31
CA ALA A 147 49.87 21.49 -48.05
C ALA A 147 50.23 20.49 -49.15
N ASN A 148 49.77 19.25 -49.04
CA ASN A 148 49.92 18.21 -50.05
C ASN A 148 48.69 18.09 -50.98
N GLY A 149 47.85 19.13 -51.02
CA GLY A 149 46.70 19.20 -51.94
C GLY A 149 45.48 18.40 -51.51
N LEU A 150 45.39 17.99 -50.23
CA LEU A 150 44.21 17.34 -49.68
C LEU A 150 43.56 18.27 -48.64
N PRO A 151 42.50 19.02 -48.98
CA PRO A 151 41.85 19.93 -48.04
C PRO A 151 41.45 19.22 -46.75
N THR A 152 42.09 19.58 -45.64
CA THR A 152 41.94 18.89 -44.35
C THR A 152 41.56 19.88 -43.26
N ILE A 153 40.57 19.51 -42.46
CA ILE A 153 40.06 20.27 -41.31
C ILE A 153 40.54 19.59 -40.02
N ALA A 154 40.97 20.39 -39.04
CA ALA A 154 41.43 19.89 -37.75
C ALA A 154 40.37 20.10 -36.66
N LEU A 155 39.95 19.02 -36.01
CA LEU A 155 39.27 19.13 -34.72
C LEU A 155 40.28 19.44 -33.63
N THR A 156 39.91 20.30 -32.68
CA THR A 156 40.74 20.65 -31.52
C THR A 156 40.92 19.48 -30.53
N GLY A 157 40.10 18.44 -30.70
CA GLY A 157 40.14 17.12 -30.08
C GLY A 157 39.04 16.26 -30.69
N VAL A 158 39.15 14.92 -30.59
CA VAL A 158 38.22 13.98 -31.26
C VAL A 158 36.73 14.16 -30.89
N GLU A 159 36.44 14.68 -29.69
CA GLU A 159 35.06 14.96 -29.23
C GLU A 159 34.56 16.38 -29.55
N ASN A 160 35.43 17.24 -30.07
CA ASN A 160 35.18 18.68 -30.28
C ASN A 160 34.62 19.00 -31.67
N GLY A 161 34.10 18.00 -32.39
CA GLY A 161 33.28 18.21 -33.60
C GLY A 161 31.82 18.56 -33.30
N LEU A 162 31.42 18.50 -32.02
CA LEU A 162 30.06 18.77 -31.57
C LEU A 162 30.05 19.87 -30.49
N THR A 163 28.96 20.63 -30.43
CA THR A 163 28.74 21.68 -29.43
C THR A 163 28.88 21.16 -27.99
N GLY A 164 29.21 22.06 -27.06
CA GLY A 164 29.42 21.75 -25.65
C GLY A 164 28.16 21.23 -24.97
N SER A 165 28.34 20.43 -23.90
CA SER A 165 27.21 19.83 -23.15
C SER A 165 26.32 20.83 -22.42
N LYS A 166 26.77 22.09 -22.25
CA LYS A 166 26.00 23.17 -21.62
C LYS A 166 25.05 23.88 -22.58
N ASP A 167 25.31 23.80 -23.88
CA ASP A 167 24.44 24.34 -24.94
C ASP A 167 23.39 23.30 -25.38
N ASP A 168 23.41 22.13 -24.76
CA ASP A 168 22.53 21.01 -25.05
C ASP A 168 21.21 21.08 -24.26
N LYS A 169 20.36 22.07 -24.60
CA LYS A 169 19.08 22.31 -23.91
C LYS A 169 18.04 21.18 -24.10
N GLU A 170 18.26 20.25 -25.04
CA GLU A 170 17.30 19.21 -25.42
C GLU A 170 17.91 17.79 -25.53
N SER A 171 19.13 17.57 -25.03
CA SER A 171 19.89 16.30 -25.24
C SER A 171 20.15 15.96 -26.73
N LYS A 172 20.34 16.98 -27.56
CA LYS A 172 20.72 16.95 -28.97
C LYS A 172 21.98 17.80 -29.20
N ARG A 173 23.19 17.32 -28.81
CA ARG A 173 24.46 17.92 -29.30
C ARG A 173 24.44 18.13 -30.82
N TYR A 174 24.78 19.32 -31.31
CA TYR A 174 24.82 19.69 -32.74
C TYR A 174 26.26 19.74 -33.25
N LEU A 175 26.46 19.73 -34.57
CA LEU A 175 27.76 19.98 -35.19
C LEU A 175 28.23 21.41 -34.88
N VAL A 176 29.55 21.58 -34.71
CA VAL A 176 30.19 22.90 -34.69
C VAL A 176 30.12 23.56 -36.08
N ASP A 177 30.35 24.87 -36.15
CA ASP A 177 29.97 25.69 -37.30
C ASP A 177 30.67 25.29 -38.62
N GLN A 178 31.98 24.99 -38.63
CA GLN A 178 32.65 24.62 -39.89
C GLN A 178 32.19 23.26 -40.46
N PRO A 179 32.21 22.13 -39.71
CA PRO A 179 31.70 20.87 -40.23
C PRO A 179 30.25 20.96 -40.69
N ARG A 180 29.41 21.72 -39.96
CA ARG A 180 28.03 22.00 -40.37
C ARG A 180 27.97 22.76 -41.69
N ARG A 181 28.72 23.86 -41.83
CA ARG A 181 28.76 24.68 -43.05
C ARG A 181 29.10 23.83 -44.27
N TYR A 182 30.16 23.03 -44.21
CA TYR A 182 30.55 22.21 -45.37
C TYR A 182 29.59 21.04 -45.62
N ALA A 183 28.96 20.48 -44.58
CA ALA A 183 27.89 19.50 -44.76
C ALA A 183 26.68 20.10 -45.49
N GLU A 184 26.27 21.32 -45.13
CA GLU A 184 25.19 22.07 -45.80
C GLU A 184 25.52 22.42 -47.26
N LEU A 185 26.82 22.57 -47.60
CA LEU A 185 27.31 22.78 -48.97
C LEU A 185 27.48 21.46 -49.78
N GLY A 186 27.13 20.32 -49.18
CA GLY A 186 27.13 19.01 -49.83
C GLY A 186 28.50 18.34 -49.94
N PHE A 187 29.49 18.74 -49.12
CA PHE A 187 30.76 18.01 -49.03
C PHE A 187 30.58 16.70 -48.25
N GLY A 188 31.18 15.61 -48.73
CA GLY A 188 31.39 14.41 -47.94
C GLY A 188 32.56 14.59 -46.96
N PHE A 189 32.77 13.61 -46.08
CA PHE A 189 33.88 13.65 -45.12
C PHE A 189 34.63 12.34 -45.02
N ILE A 190 35.95 12.41 -44.82
CA ILE A 190 36.83 11.25 -44.55
C ILE A 190 37.54 11.50 -43.21
N ILE A 191 37.23 10.68 -42.21
CA ILE A 191 37.84 10.78 -40.87
C ILE A 191 39.18 10.03 -40.86
N ALA A 192 40.24 10.73 -40.43
CA ALA A 192 41.62 10.27 -40.36
C ALA A 192 42.23 10.65 -38.99
N PHE A 193 41.69 10.05 -37.91
CA PHE A 193 42.23 10.19 -36.55
C PHE A 193 43.51 9.36 -36.37
N ASP A 194 44.28 9.64 -35.30
CA ASP A 194 45.52 8.94 -34.97
C ASP A 194 45.33 7.41 -35.00
N ALA A 195 46.35 6.68 -35.48
CA ALA A 195 46.33 5.22 -35.60
C ALA A 195 46.13 4.54 -34.24
N ASP A 196 46.66 5.12 -33.15
CA ASP A 196 46.50 4.60 -31.79
C ASP A 196 45.07 4.81 -31.23
N CYS A 197 44.28 5.66 -31.88
CA CYS A 197 42.89 5.90 -31.51
C CYS A 197 41.92 4.84 -32.06
N ALA A 198 42.34 4.03 -33.05
CA ALA A 198 41.51 2.99 -33.65
C ALA A 198 41.02 1.92 -32.64
N THR A 199 41.80 1.67 -31.58
CA THR A 199 41.46 0.69 -30.52
C THR A 199 40.83 1.34 -29.28
N ASN A 200 40.74 2.67 -29.23
CA ASN A 200 40.22 3.39 -28.09
C ASN A 200 38.70 3.53 -28.19
N LYS A 201 37.97 2.82 -27.31
CA LYS A 201 36.49 2.83 -27.26
C LYS A 201 35.89 4.24 -27.19
N ASN A 202 36.55 5.18 -26.52
CA ASN A 202 36.06 6.56 -26.43
C ASN A 202 36.19 7.28 -27.77
N VAL A 203 37.27 7.03 -28.52
CA VAL A 203 37.47 7.64 -29.83
C VAL A 203 36.53 7.03 -30.86
N VAL A 204 36.36 5.71 -30.87
CA VAL A 204 35.36 5.04 -31.72
C VAL A 204 33.96 5.58 -31.46
N ARG A 205 33.60 5.81 -30.18
CA ARG A 205 32.32 6.43 -29.82
C ARG A 205 32.21 7.87 -30.29
N ALA A 206 33.26 8.67 -30.14
CA ALA A 206 33.30 10.06 -30.61
C ALA A 206 33.16 10.14 -32.13
N GLU A 207 33.89 9.29 -32.86
CA GLU A 207 33.85 9.16 -34.31
C GLU A 207 32.46 8.77 -34.81
N LYS A 208 31.86 7.71 -34.25
CA LYS A 208 30.47 7.29 -34.58
C LYS A 208 29.46 8.40 -34.33
N THR A 209 29.53 9.04 -33.16
CA THR A 209 28.58 10.11 -32.80
C THR A 209 28.69 11.30 -33.73
N PHE A 210 29.92 11.67 -34.11
CA PHE A 210 30.18 12.77 -35.03
C PHE A 210 29.73 12.44 -36.45
N ALA A 211 30.07 11.25 -36.96
CA ALA A 211 29.64 10.77 -38.28
C ALA A 211 28.12 10.71 -38.41
N THR A 212 27.41 10.13 -37.44
CA THR A 212 25.93 10.08 -37.45
C THR A 212 25.29 11.48 -37.49
N LYS A 213 25.96 12.51 -36.99
CA LYS A 213 25.45 13.89 -37.04
C LYS A 213 25.69 14.54 -38.40
N LEU A 214 26.80 14.23 -39.06
CA LEU A 214 27.08 14.64 -40.44
C LEU A 214 26.17 13.91 -41.44
N GLU A 215 25.94 12.61 -41.27
CA GLU A 215 25.06 11.80 -42.14
C GLU A 215 23.59 12.30 -42.17
N LYS A 216 23.16 13.08 -41.17
CA LYS A 216 21.83 13.73 -41.16
C LYS A 216 21.65 14.78 -42.25
N PHE A 217 22.74 15.26 -42.86
CA PHE A 217 22.72 16.16 -44.01
C PHE A 217 22.68 15.38 -45.33
N GLU A 218 22.42 14.06 -45.29
CA GLU A 218 22.32 13.17 -46.45
C GLU A 218 23.62 13.08 -47.27
N ILE A 219 24.75 13.32 -46.61
CA ILE A 219 26.11 13.23 -47.17
C ILE A 219 26.83 11.95 -46.70
N PRO A 220 27.79 11.43 -47.49
CA PRO A 220 28.57 10.27 -47.08
C PRO A 220 29.70 10.66 -46.11
N VAL A 221 29.91 9.82 -45.10
CA VAL A 221 31.01 9.96 -44.12
C VAL A 221 31.80 8.65 -44.08
N TYR A 222 33.06 8.74 -44.48
CA TYR A 222 34.00 7.62 -44.52
C TYR A 222 35.03 7.72 -43.40
N SER A 223 35.73 6.62 -43.11
CA SER A 223 36.80 6.59 -42.12
C SER A 223 37.96 5.71 -42.55
N ILE A 224 39.15 6.29 -42.52
CA ILE A 224 40.43 5.59 -42.68
C ILE A 224 41.17 5.43 -41.33
N THR A 225 40.54 5.82 -40.22
CA THR A 225 41.09 5.63 -38.86
C THR A 225 41.48 4.16 -38.65
N GLY A 226 42.76 3.89 -38.36
CA GLY A 226 43.25 2.53 -38.12
C GLY A 226 43.58 1.71 -39.37
N THR A 227 43.65 2.32 -40.56
CA THR A 227 44.12 1.63 -41.79
C THR A 227 45.65 1.55 -41.89
N TRP A 228 46.38 2.17 -40.97
CA TRP A 228 47.82 2.01 -40.75
C TRP A 228 48.12 1.83 -39.26
N SER A 229 49.33 1.34 -38.95
CA SER A 229 49.76 1.09 -37.57
C SER A 229 50.46 2.32 -36.98
N ALA A 230 50.52 2.40 -35.64
CA ALA A 230 51.29 3.46 -34.99
C ALA A 230 52.82 3.37 -35.28
N GLU A 231 53.30 2.23 -35.78
CA GLU A 231 54.69 2.02 -36.20
C GLU A 231 54.99 2.73 -37.53
N ASP A 232 53.99 2.85 -38.41
CA ASP A 232 54.07 3.57 -39.69
C ASP A 232 53.98 5.10 -39.51
N GLY A 233 53.56 5.55 -38.33
CA GLY A 233 53.32 6.95 -37.98
C GLY A 233 52.07 7.09 -37.12
N LYS A 234 52.15 7.87 -36.03
CA LYS A 234 51.03 7.98 -35.09
C LYS A 234 49.85 8.71 -35.72
N GLY A 235 50.10 9.86 -36.36
CA GLY A 235 49.09 10.63 -37.08
C GLY A 235 49.24 10.55 -38.59
N MET A 236 48.26 11.11 -39.31
CA MET A 236 48.35 11.23 -40.77
C MET A 236 49.55 12.10 -41.22
N ASP A 237 49.98 13.07 -40.40
CA ASP A 237 51.18 13.87 -40.66
C ASP A 237 52.44 13.01 -40.66
N ASP A 238 52.60 12.19 -39.61
CA ASP A 238 53.74 11.28 -39.49
C ASP A 238 53.74 10.25 -40.64
N TYR A 239 52.57 9.71 -41.00
CA TYR A 239 52.44 8.75 -42.10
C TYR A 239 52.82 9.36 -43.45
N ILE A 240 52.31 10.56 -43.77
CA ILE A 240 52.66 11.29 -45.00
C ILE A 240 54.15 11.64 -45.02
N GLN A 241 54.74 11.99 -43.87
CA GLN A 241 56.16 12.29 -43.77
C GLN A 241 57.04 11.05 -44.02
N ASN A 242 56.65 9.89 -43.48
CA ASN A 242 57.43 8.66 -43.57
C ASN A 242 57.29 7.97 -44.94
N HIS A 243 56.10 7.98 -45.53
CA HIS A 243 55.76 7.18 -46.72
C HIS A 243 55.39 8.01 -47.96
N GLY A 244 55.22 9.32 -47.81
CA GLY A 244 54.82 10.23 -48.90
C GLY A 244 53.30 10.33 -49.09
N ILE A 245 52.88 11.32 -49.87
CA ILE A 245 51.46 11.62 -50.10
C ILE A 245 50.74 10.55 -50.93
N GLU A 246 51.41 9.92 -51.89
CA GLU A 246 50.79 8.90 -52.74
C GLU A 246 50.41 7.66 -51.92
N ALA A 247 51.25 7.23 -50.98
CA ALA A 247 50.92 6.16 -50.04
C ALA A 247 49.71 6.50 -49.16
N PHE A 248 49.55 7.78 -48.77
CA PHE A 248 48.36 8.20 -48.04
C PHE A 248 47.11 8.22 -48.92
N ARG A 249 47.22 8.55 -50.22
CA ARG A 249 46.10 8.43 -51.17
C ARG A 249 45.65 6.98 -51.34
N GLU A 250 46.56 6.01 -51.29
CA GLU A 250 46.18 4.59 -51.27
C GLU A 250 45.33 4.22 -50.04
N LYS A 251 45.55 4.88 -48.89
CA LYS A 251 44.69 4.72 -47.70
C LYS A 251 43.32 5.35 -47.91
N LEU A 252 43.22 6.47 -48.63
CA LEU A 252 41.92 7.07 -48.97
C LEU A 252 41.08 6.17 -49.89
N ILE A 253 41.69 5.31 -50.71
CA ILE A 253 40.97 4.30 -51.50
C ILE A 253 40.33 3.25 -50.58
N GLN A 254 40.94 2.97 -49.42
CA GLN A 254 40.44 2.04 -48.40
C GLN A 254 39.40 2.69 -47.47
N ALA A 255 38.92 3.90 -47.79
CA ALA A 255 37.95 4.60 -46.96
C ALA A 255 36.60 3.86 -46.98
N GLU A 256 36.21 3.32 -45.82
CA GLU A 256 34.93 2.66 -45.65
C GLU A 256 33.92 3.64 -45.03
N LEU A 257 32.65 3.54 -45.41
CA LEU A 257 31.58 4.30 -44.76
C LEU A 257 31.58 3.99 -43.26
N VAL A 258 31.52 5.02 -42.40
CA VAL A 258 31.56 4.84 -40.94
C VAL A 258 30.45 3.90 -40.46
N ARG A 259 29.25 4.05 -41.03
CA ARG A 259 28.11 3.15 -40.78
C ARG A 259 28.36 1.70 -41.18
N ASP A 260 29.28 1.42 -42.10
CA ASP A 260 29.60 0.08 -42.62
C ASP A 260 30.79 -0.54 -41.89
N LYS A 261 31.85 0.24 -41.69
CA LYS A 261 33.08 -0.11 -40.97
C LYS A 261 32.83 -0.71 -39.58
N TYR A 262 31.79 -0.23 -38.90
CA TYR A 262 31.42 -0.70 -37.58
C TYR A 262 30.18 -1.61 -37.53
N LYS A 263 29.72 -2.16 -38.68
CA LYS A 263 28.58 -3.11 -38.73
C LYS A 263 28.84 -4.39 -37.94
N SER A 264 30.10 -4.81 -37.80
CA SER A 264 30.52 -6.01 -37.07
C SER A 264 30.78 -5.81 -35.56
N ASP A 265 30.82 -4.56 -35.09
CA ASP A 265 30.92 -4.20 -33.67
C ASP A 265 29.54 -4.08 -32.98
N ASN A 266 28.50 -4.63 -33.61
CA ASN A 266 27.20 -4.90 -32.97
C ASN A 266 27.23 -6.07 -31.97
N ASN A 267 28.42 -6.42 -31.47
CA ASN A 267 28.59 -7.09 -30.18
C ASN A 267 28.93 -6.05 -29.10
N GLY A 268 27.93 -5.23 -28.77
CA GLY A 268 27.83 -4.59 -27.45
C GLY A 268 28.20 -3.11 -27.35
N ASP A 269 27.38 -2.22 -27.92
CA ASP A 269 26.80 -1.10 -27.15
C ASP A 269 25.50 -0.57 -27.80
N GLY A 270 24.34 -0.95 -27.25
CA GLY A 270 23.43 0.07 -26.70
C GLY A 270 22.21 0.59 -27.47
N THR A 271 21.92 0.23 -28.73
CA THR A 271 20.66 0.59 -29.43
C THR A 271 20.34 -0.47 -30.49
N ASP A 272 19.85 -1.66 -30.14
CA ASP A 272 18.43 -2.02 -30.27
C ASP A 272 18.04 -3.15 -29.31
N ASN A 273 18.21 -2.89 -28.02
CA ASN A 273 17.68 -3.75 -26.96
C ASN A 273 17.60 -3.01 -25.62
N LYS A 274 17.28 -1.71 -25.66
CA LYS A 274 16.79 -1.08 -24.44
C LYS A 274 15.38 -1.63 -24.22
N PRO A 275 15.09 -2.21 -23.05
CA PRO A 275 13.71 -2.54 -22.74
C PRO A 275 12.88 -1.25 -22.90
N PRO A 276 11.61 -1.35 -23.30
CA PRO A 276 10.72 -0.20 -23.42
C PRO A 276 10.74 0.65 -22.14
N MET A 277 10.25 1.89 -22.19
CA MET A 277 10.26 2.73 -20.99
C MET A 277 9.46 2.03 -19.87
N ALA A 278 10.04 1.91 -18.67
CA ALA A 278 9.41 1.23 -17.54
C ALA A 278 8.01 1.78 -17.23
N GLY A 279 7.80 3.09 -17.36
CA GLY A 279 6.48 3.71 -17.21
C GLY A 279 5.49 3.26 -18.28
N ALA A 280 5.89 3.14 -19.55
CA ALA A 280 5.01 2.68 -20.62
C ALA A 280 4.59 1.21 -20.43
N ILE A 281 5.52 0.34 -20.00
CA ILE A 281 5.18 -1.03 -19.63
C ILE A 281 4.30 -1.06 -18.38
N GLY A 282 4.61 -0.24 -17.39
CA GLY A 282 3.80 -0.11 -16.17
C GLY A 282 2.36 0.32 -16.48
N GLU A 283 2.16 1.28 -17.38
CA GLU A 283 0.87 1.75 -17.85
C GLU A 283 0.09 0.66 -18.57
N GLU A 284 0.72 -0.02 -19.53
CA GLU A 284 0.09 -1.12 -20.26
C GLU A 284 -0.31 -2.28 -19.33
N LEU A 285 0.58 -2.65 -18.39
CA LEU A 285 0.29 -3.68 -17.40
C LEU A 285 -0.79 -3.22 -16.42
N ALA A 286 -0.79 -1.96 -15.99
CA ALA A 286 -1.83 -1.41 -15.14
C ALA A 286 -3.20 -1.45 -15.83
N GLU A 287 -3.27 -1.13 -17.12
CA GLU A 287 -4.50 -1.22 -17.90
C GLU A 287 -4.95 -2.68 -18.08
N THR A 288 -4.02 -3.58 -18.42
CA THR A 288 -4.30 -5.01 -18.63
C THR A 288 -4.79 -5.70 -17.36
N TYR A 289 -4.18 -5.40 -16.21
CA TYR A 289 -4.46 -6.06 -14.94
C TYR A 289 -5.31 -5.21 -13.99
N ARG A 290 -5.95 -4.13 -14.46
CA ARG A 290 -6.75 -3.23 -13.62
C ARG A 290 -7.82 -3.93 -12.79
N ASP A 291 -8.47 -4.92 -13.40
CA ASP A 291 -9.53 -5.71 -12.75
C ASP A 291 -8.99 -6.92 -11.97
N ARG A 292 -7.67 -7.15 -12.01
CA ARG A 292 -7.04 -8.32 -11.41
C ARG A 292 -6.06 -7.99 -10.29
N TRP A 293 -5.36 -6.86 -10.35
CA TRP A 293 -4.34 -6.48 -9.37
C TRP A 293 -4.69 -5.15 -8.73
N VAL A 294 -4.55 -5.08 -7.42
CA VAL A 294 -4.77 -3.86 -6.64
C VAL A 294 -3.73 -3.79 -5.53
N TYR A 295 -3.10 -2.64 -5.34
CA TYR A 295 -2.30 -2.37 -4.16
C TYR A 295 -3.12 -1.61 -3.12
N CYS A 296 -3.24 -2.17 -1.91
CA CYS A 296 -4.05 -1.59 -0.85
C CYS A 296 -3.17 -1.07 0.30
N SER A 297 -3.28 0.23 0.59
CA SER A 297 -2.41 0.90 1.57
C SER A 297 -2.67 0.47 3.01
N ASP A 298 -3.94 0.33 3.41
CA ASP A 298 -4.32 -0.03 4.79
C ASP A 298 -3.91 -1.47 5.16
N LEU A 299 -4.02 -2.40 4.21
CA LEU A 299 -3.52 -3.77 4.34
C LEU A 299 -1.99 -3.84 4.16
N SER A 300 -1.41 -2.82 3.52
CA SER A 300 -0.01 -2.77 3.10
C SER A 300 0.39 -4.03 2.32
N SER A 301 -0.45 -4.42 1.36
CA SER A 301 -0.32 -5.65 0.58
C SER A 301 -0.94 -5.48 -0.80
N TRP A 302 -0.46 -6.28 -1.76
CA TRP A 302 -1.15 -6.50 -3.02
C TRP A 302 -2.30 -7.49 -2.84
N LEU A 303 -3.34 -7.32 -3.65
CA LEU A 303 -4.45 -8.25 -3.77
C LEU A 303 -4.61 -8.63 -5.24
N VAL A 304 -4.85 -9.92 -5.48
CA VAL A 304 -5.04 -10.50 -6.81
C VAL A 304 -6.40 -11.17 -6.90
N TYR A 305 -7.21 -10.77 -7.87
CA TYR A 305 -8.53 -11.33 -8.12
C TYR A 305 -8.43 -12.69 -8.81
N GLU A 306 -9.21 -13.65 -8.33
CA GLU A 306 -9.30 -15.03 -8.82
C GLU A 306 -7.99 -15.82 -8.81
N LEU A 307 -7.10 -15.52 -7.86
CA LEU A 307 -5.83 -16.25 -7.74
C LEU A 307 -6.03 -17.66 -7.20
N GLU A 308 -6.64 -17.78 -6.02
CA GLU A 308 -6.85 -19.07 -5.36
C GLU A 308 -8.19 -19.69 -5.74
N GLU A 309 -9.25 -18.87 -5.77
CA GLU A 309 -10.61 -19.30 -6.07
C GLU A 309 -11.31 -18.23 -6.92
N THR A 310 -12.21 -18.64 -7.80
CA THR A 310 -13.03 -17.72 -8.61
C THR A 310 -13.83 -16.75 -7.73
N GLY A 311 -13.97 -15.50 -8.18
CA GLY A 311 -14.81 -14.52 -7.52
C GLY A 311 -14.26 -13.79 -6.29
N ILE A 312 -13.05 -14.13 -5.81
CA ILE A 312 -12.47 -13.51 -4.60
C ILE A 312 -11.09 -12.90 -4.83
N TRP A 313 -10.68 -11.99 -3.96
CA TRP A 313 -9.37 -11.37 -3.92
C TRP A 313 -8.47 -12.08 -2.88
N SER A 314 -7.26 -12.44 -3.30
CA SER A 314 -6.26 -13.06 -2.42
C SER A 314 -5.13 -12.08 -2.14
N MET A 315 -4.77 -11.90 -0.87
CA MET A 315 -3.59 -11.11 -0.50
C MET A 315 -2.31 -11.82 -0.91
N VAL A 316 -1.40 -11.10 -1.56
CA VAL A 316 -0.10 -11.62 -1.99
C VAL A 316 1.04 -10.69 -1.56
N ALA A 317 2.22 -11.27 -1.37
CA ALA A 317 3.44 -10.51 -1.09
C ALA A 317 3.91 -9.76 -2.34
N ASP A 318 4.69 -8.68 -2.13
CA ASP A 318 5.28 -7.89 -3.23
C ASP A 318 6.09 -8.75 -4.22
N ASP A 319 6.75 -9.80 -3.73
CA ASP A 319 7.53 -10.74 -4.55
C ASP A 319 6.66 -11.52 -5.55
N TYR A 320 5.38 -11.76 -5.24
CA TYR A 320 4.46 -12.43 -6.17
C TYR A 320 4.20 -11.55 -7.40
N ILE A 321 3.86 -10.28 -7.20
CA ILE A 321 3.63 -9.33 -8.30
C ILE A 321 4.93 -9.09 -9.07
N SER A 322 6.06 -9.00 -8.37
CA SER A 322 7.39 -8.94 -8.97
C SER A 322 7.65 -10.13 -9.91
N HIS A 323 7.33 -11.35 -9.48
CA HIS A 323 7.48 -12.54 -10.31
C HIS A 323 6.48 -12.58 -11.47
N ALA A 324 5.22 -12.16 -11.26
CA ALA A 324 4.21 -12.08 -12.32
C ALA A 324 4.64 -11.10 -13.42
N VAL A 325 5.12 -9.91 -13.05
CA VAL A 325 5.68 -8.93 -13.98
C VAL A 325 6.90 -9.50 -14.71
N LEU A 326 7.78 -10.24 -14.02
CA LEU A 326 8.92 -10.92 -14.65
C LEU A 326 8.48 -11.91 -15.74
N ILE A 327 7.42 -12.70 -15.50
CA ILE A 327 6.86 -13.64 -16.48
C ILE A 327 6.30 -12.88 -17.68
N GLU A 328 5.53 -11.82 -17.47
CA GLU A 328 4.97 -11.00 -18.55
C GLU A 328 6.06 -10.37 -19.42
N LEU A 329 7.13 -9.86 -18.80
CA LEU A 329 8.28 -9.33 -19.53
C LEU A 329 8.97 -10.41 -20.39
N LYS A 330 9.10 -11.64 -19.88
CA LYS A 330 9.66 -12.77 -20.63
C LYS A 330 8.74 -13.18 -21.79
N ASN A 331 7.43 -13.21 -21.58
CA ASN A 331 6.44 -13.53 -22.62
C ASN A 331 6.47 -12.52 -23.78
N ARG A 332 6.86 -11.28 -23.49
CA ARG A 332 7.02 -10.19 -24.46
C ARG A 332 8.41 -10.11 -25.10
N ASP A 333 9.23 -11.14 -24.92
CA ASP A 333 10.63 -11.21 -25.34
C ASP A 333 11.56 -10.12 -24.78
N ILE A 334 11.15 -9.48 -23.68
CA ILE A 334 11.95 -8.46 -22.99
C ILE A 334 12.91 -9.16 -22.04
N HIS A 335 13.94 -9.83 -22.57
CA HIS A 335 14.85 -10.67 -21.76
C HIS A 335 16.07 -9.93 -21.19
N LYS A 336 16.29 -8.67 -21.58
CA LYS A 336 17.57 -7.95 -21.38
C LYS A 336 17.55 -6.82 -20.34
N PHE A 337 16.55 -6.76 -19.45
CA PHE A 337 16.54 -5.79 -18.35
C PHE A 337 17.45 -6.26 -17.19
N ARG A 338 18.77 -6.12 -17.35
CA ARG A 338 19.79 -6.59 -16.40
C ARG A 338 19.84 -5.85 -15.05
N SER A 339 18.85 -5.03 -14.70
CA SER A 339 18.87 -4.20 -13.49
C SER A 339 17.57 -4.29 -12.71
N ASN A 340 17.68 -4.59 -11.40
CA ASN A 340 16.58 -4.50 -10.44
C ASN A 340 15.91 -3.11 -10.47
N LYS A 341 16.64 -2.05 -10.88
CA LYS A 341 16.08 -0.70 -11.01
C LYS A 341 14.95 -0.62 -12.05
N TYR A 342 15.06 -1.35 -13.16
CA TYR A 342 14.03 -1.33 -14.20
C TYR A 342 12.73 -1.98 -13.69
N MET A 343 12.86 -3.15 -13.05
CA MET A 343 11.73 -3.86 -12.46
C MET A 343 11.13 -3.07 -11.29
N ASN A 344 11.94 -2.50 -10.40
CA ASN A 344 11.45 -1.64 -9.32
C ASN A 344 10.70 -0.40 -9.83
N ASN A 345 11.11 0.17 -10.97
CA ASN A 345 10.39 1.29 -11.57
C ASN A 345 9.02 0.86 -12.13
N ILE A 346 8.93 -0.31 -12.77
CA ILE A 346 7.63 -0.87 -13.21
C ILE A 346 6.73 -1.14 -12.00
N LEU A 347 7.25 -1.80 -10.97
CA LEU A 347 6.49 -2.09 -9.75
C LEU A 347 6.06 -0.82 -9.03
N GLY A 348 6.91 0.21 -8.97
CA GLY A 348 6.56 1.52 -8.44
C GLY A 348 5.40 2.15 -9.22
N TYR A 349 5.47 2.11 -10.55
CA TYR A 349 4.40 2.62 -11.42
C TYR A 349 3.08 1.86 -11.23
N LEU A 350 3.12 0.52 -11.24
CA LEU A 350 1.95 -0.31 -10.99
C LEU A 350 1.34 -0.01 -9.62
N LYS A 351 2.19 0.19 -8.60
CA LYS A 351 1.76 0.49 -7.25
C LYS A 351 1.05 1.84 -7.16
N ASP A 352 1.50 2.82 -7.93
CA ASP A 352 0.90 4.16 -7.99
C ASP A 352 -0.42 4.15 -8.78
N GLU A 353 -0.48 3.45 -9.93
CA GLU A 353 -1.68 3.39 -10.78
C GLU A 353 -2.79 2.48 -10.25
N LEU A 354 -2.43 1.34 -9.65
CA LEU A 354 -3.37 0.37 -9.08
C LEU A 354 -3.58 0.58 -7.58
N PHE A 355 -3.31 1.80 -7.12
CA PHE A 355 -3.40 2.19 -5.72
C PHE A 355 -4.85 2.35 -5.26
N ILE A 356 -5.17 1.78 -4.11
CA ILE A 356 -6.32 2.19 -3.30
C ILE A 356 -5.87 2.44 -1.87
N ARG A 357 -6.50 3.42 -1.23
CA ARG A 357 -6.19 3.78 0.16
C ARG A 357 -6.74 2.76 1.16
N LYS A 358 -7.98 2.32 0.96
CA LYS A 358 -8.73 1.48 1.89
C LYS A 358 -9.39 0.33 1.17
N TRP A 359 -9.35 -0.86 1.74
CA TRP A 359 -10.13 -2.00 1.25
C TRP A 359 -11.60 -1.81 1.64
N ASP A 360 -12.47 -1.64 0.66
CA ASP A 360 -13.90 -1.41 0.86
C ASP A 360 -14.73 -2.65 0.54
N GLU A 361 -14.51 -3.71 1.32
CA GLU A 361 -15.41 -4.87 1.32
C GLU A 361 -16.67 -4.53 2.12
N GLN A 362 -17.84 -4.90 1.58
CA GLN A 362 -19.16 -4.59 2.16
C GLN A 362 -19.83 -5.88 2.70
N PRO A 363 -19.31 -6.51 3.77
CA PRO A 363 -19.75 -7.84 4.22
C PRO A 363 -21.16 -7.87 4.84
N LYS A 364 -21.76 -6.70 5.09
CA LYS A 364 -23.16 -6.56 5.53
C LYS A 364 -24.14 -6.48 4.36
N ARG A 365 -23.63 -6.24 3.15
CA ARG A 365 -24.44 -6.11 1.94
C ARG A 365 -24.25 -7.30 1.02
N TYR A 366 -23.00 -7.69 0.75
CA TYR A 366 -22.71 -8.76 -0.19
C TYR A 366 -22.36 -10.05 0.55
N LEU A 367 -23.14 -11.11 0.27
CA LEU A 367 -22.88 -12.46 0.75
C LEU A 367 -22.36 -13.33 -0.41
N PRO A 368 -21.04 -13.62 -0.44
CA PRO A 368 -20.42 -14.39 -1.52
C PRO A 368 -20.71 -15.89 -1.42
N PHE A 369 -21.09 -16.50 -2.55
CA PHE A 369 -21.28 -17.95 -2.75
C PHE A 369 -20.33 -18.47 -3.83
N LYS A 370 -20.24 -19.79 -4.01
CA LYS A 370 -19.43 -20.40 -5.08
C LYS A 370 -19.84 -19.94 -6.48
N ASN A 371 -21.14 -19.84 -6.74
CA ASN A 371 -21.73 -19.51 -8.04
C ASN A 371 -22.07 -18.02 -8.26
N GLY A 372 -21.74 -17.12 -7.31
CA GLY A 372 -22.02 -15.69 -7.45
C GLY A 372 -22.15 -14.98 -6.10
N VAL A 373 -22.78 -13.81 -6.09
CA VAL A 373 -22.89 -12.91 -4.94
C VAL A 373 -24.35 -12.57 -4.71
N TYR A 374 -24.84 -12.78 -3.49
CA TYR A 374 -26.18 -12.37 -3.09
C TYR A 374 -26.11 -10.98 -2.43
N ASP A 375 -26.84 -10.01 -2.97
CA ASP A 375 -27.00 -8.68 -2.39
C ASP A 375 -28.15 -8.70 -1.37
N LEU A 376 -27.80 -8.65 -0.09
CA LEU A 376 -28.71 -8.70 1.06
C LEU A 376 -29.67 -7.49 1.10
N GLU A 377 -29.26 -6.35 0.53
CA GLU A 377 -30.07 -5.13 0.52
C GLU A 377 -31.12 -5.19 -0.60
N SER A 378 -30.73 -5.62 -1.80
CA SER A 378 -31.64 -5.66 -2.96
C SER A 378 -32.35 -6.99 -3.16
N GLY A 379 -31.93 -8.05 -2.46
CA GLY A 379 -32.43 -9.42 -2.62
C GLY A 379 -32.07 -10.08 -3.96
N LYS A 380 -31.10 -9.52 -4.69
CA LYS A 380 -30.71 -9.97 -6.03
C LYS A 380 -29.44 -10.81 -5.99
N PHE A 381 -29.36 -11.77 -6.91
CA PHE A 381 -28.15 -12.56 -7.13
C PHE A 381 -27.39 -12.04 -8.36
N HIS A 382 -26.09 -11.85 -8.21
CA HIS A 382 -25.19 -11.31 -9.22
C HIS A 382 -24.07 -12.30 -9.53
N ASP A 383 -23.55 -12.25 -10.76
CA ASP A 383 -22.29 -12.92 -11.09
C ASP A 383 -21.13 -12.29 -10.31
N HIS A 384 -20.07 -13.06 -10.11
CA HIS A 384 -18.85 -12.56 -9.48
C HIS A 384 -18.24 -11.42 -10.29
N LEU A 385 -17.89 -10.33 -9.59
CA LEU A 385 -17.22 -9.18 -10.19
C LEU A 385 -16.11 -8.66 -9.25
N PRO A 386 -14.96 -8.21 -9.80
CA PRO A 386 -13.86 -7.67 -8.99
C PRO A 386 -14.30 -6.46 -8.15
N GLY A 387 -15.29 -5.70 -8.63
CA GLY A 387 -15.84 -4.52 -7.96
C GLY A 387 -16.47 -4.78 -6.59
N PHE A 388 -16.89 -6.02 -6.28
CA PHE A 388 -17.43 -6.35 -4.95
C PHE A 388 -16.36 -6.45 -3.86
N ARG A 389 -15.07 -6.54 -4.22
CA ARG A 389 -13.92 -6.58 -3.28
C ARG A 389 -13.98 -7.70 -2.24
N LEU A 390 -14.61 -8.82 -2.58
CA LEU A 390 -14.80 -9.96 -1.68
C LEU A 390 -13.49 -10.70 -1.45
N THR A 391 -13.15 -11.00 -0.20
CA THR A 391 -11.91 -11.74 0.15
C THR A 391 -12.20 -13.19 0.57
N TRP A 392 -13.46 -13.55 0.66
CA TRP A 392 -13.94 -14.86 1.07
C TRP A 392 -15.23 -15.22 0.31
N LYS A 393 -15.62 -16.50 0.38
CA LYS A 393 -16.93 -16.97 -0.07
C LYS A 393 -17.41 -18.16 0.73
N LEU A 394 -18.72 -18.36 0.78
CA LEU A 394 -19.31 -19.57 1.36
C LEU A 394 -18.96 -20.77 0.48
N PRO A 395 -18.61 -21.94 1.07
CA PRO A 395 -18.16 -23.11 0.32
C PRO A 395 -19.32 -23.90 -0.35
N ARG A 396 -20.37 -23.21 -0.78
CA ARG A 396 -21.59 -23.76 -1.37
C ARG A 396 -22.22 -22.78 -2.36
N ASP A 397 -23.07 -23.31 -3.22
CA ASP A 397 -23.81 -22.51 -4.18
C ASP A 397 -25.01 -21.83 -3.51
N TYR A 398 -25.38 -20.67 -4.00
CA TYR A 398 -26.68 -20.07 -3.72
C TYR A 398 -27.75 -20.80 -4.51
N CYS A 399 -28.91 -21.03 -3.89
CA CYS A 399 -30.09 -21.54 -4.58
C CYS A 399 -31.32 -20.72 -4.18
N ILE A 400 -32.26 -20.55 -5.11
CA ILE A 400 -33.52 -19.86 -4.82
C ILE A 400 -34.34 -20.73 -3.86
N PHE A 401 -34.90 -20.12 -2.82
CA PHE A 401 -35.82 -20.80 -1.91
C PHE A 401 -37.14 -21.10 -2.63
N THR A 402 -37.65 -22.32 -2.46
CA THR A 402 -38.95 -22.77 -2.99
C THR A 402 -39.65 -23.54 -1.89
N ASP A 403 -40.96 -23.37 -1.69
CA ASP A 403 -41.72 -23.96 -0.57
C ASP A 403 -41.53 -25.49 -0.39
N ASP A 404 -41.23 -26.22 -1.47
CA ASP A 404 -40.94 -27.66 -1.41
C ASP A 404 -39.63 -28.02 -0.69
N LYS A 405 -38.70 -27.08 -0.51
CA LYS A 405 -37.37 -27.29 0.11
C LYS A 405 -37.40 -27.37 1.62
N ASP A 406 -38.53 -27.13 2.28
CA ASP A 406 -38.70 -27.47 3.70
C ASP A 406 -38.47 -28.98 3.94
N LYS A 407 -38.62 -29.82 2.91
CA LYS A 407 -38.27 -31.25 2.96
C LYS A 407 -36.75 -31.53 2.91
N ASP A 408 -35.94 -30.57 2.48
CA ASP A 408 -34.49 -30.71 2.27
C ASP A 408 -33.66 -30.23 3.48
N CYS A 409 -34.28 -29.80 4.59
CA CYS A 409 -33.59 -29.38 5.82
C CYS A 409 -34.04 -30.18 7.06
N ASN A 410 -34.70 -31.32 6.85
CA ASN A 410 -35.36 -32.07 7.91
C ASN A 410 -34.38 -32.56 8.99
N THR A 411 -33.14 -32.91 8.62
CA THR A 411 -32.13 -33.34 9.59
C THR A 411 -31.75 -32.20 10.53
N ILE A 412 -31.52 -31.00 9.98
CA ILE A 412 -31.22 -29.80 10.78
C ILE A 412 -32.38 -29.47 11.72
N PHE A 413 -33.61 -29.39 11.22
CA PHE A 413 -34.77 -29.09 12.06
C PHE A 413 -35.02 -30.16 13.14
N THR A 414 -34.87 -31.45 12.80
CA THR A 414 -34.98 -32.54 13.78
C THR A 414 -33.92 -32.40 14.87
N PHE A 415 -32.68 -32.06 14.51
CA PHE A 415 -31.61 -31.79 15.46
C PHE A 415 -31.93 -30.58 16.35
N LEU A 416 -32.42 -29.47 15.80
CA LEU A 416 -32.79 -28.28 16.58
C LEU A 416 -33.93 -28.56 17.57
N LYS A 417 -34.97 -29.29 17.13
CA LYS A 417 -36.05 -29.76 18.01
C LYS A 417 -35.52 -30.64 19.12
N GLN A 418 -34.62 -31.56 18.80
CA GLN A 418 -34.00 -32.41 19.80
C GLN A 418 -33.16 -31.60 20.81
N LEU A 419 -32.33 -30.68 20.34
CA LEU A 419 -31.45 -29.85 21.17
C LEU A 419 -32.22 -29.00 22.19
N THR A 420 -33.38 -28.50 21.77
CA THR A 420 -34.23 -27.54 22.52
C THR A 420 -35.42 -28.20 23.21
N SER A 421 -35.54 -29.53 23.17
CA SER A 421 -36.73 -30.26 23.66
C SER A 421 -38.05 -29.81 22.99
N ASP A 422 -37.98 -29.50 21.69
CA ASP A 422 -39.08 -29.02 20.83
C ASP A 422 -39.65 -27.66 21.26
N ASP A 423 -38.88 -26.87 21.99
CA ASP A 423 -39.24 -25.50 22.33
C ASP A 423 -39.11 -24.59 21.10
N SER A 424 -40.26 -24.32 20.47
CA SER A 424 -40.39 -23.45 19.31
C SER A 424 -39.75 -22.06 19.48
N LYS A 425 -39.74 -21.48 20.68
CA LYS A 425 -39.12 -20.18 20.93
C LYS A 425 -37.61 -20.29 20.80
N ASN A 426 -37.00 -21.24 21.51
CA ASN A 426 -35.56 -21.49 21.44
C ASN A 426 -35.11 -21.87 20.01
N ILE A 427 -35.91 -22.65 19.28
CA ILE A 427 -35.63 -22.98 17.87
C ILE A 427 -35.60 -21.69 17.04
N ASN A 428 -36.63 -20.86 17.11
CA ASN A 428 -36.71 -19.61 16.35
C ASN A 428 -35.58 -18.64 16.72
N THR A 429 -35.21 -18.55 18.00
CA THR A 429 -34.07 -17.74 18.46
C THR A 429 -32.75 -18.24 17.88
N ILE A 430 -32.51 -19.56 17.83
CA ILE A 430 -31.32 -20.13 17.20
C ILE A 430 -31.31 -19.84 15.69
N LEU A 431 -32.44 -20.01 15.00
CA LEU A 431 -32.57 -19.72 13.58
C LEU A 431 -32.31 -18.24 13.28
N ALA A 432 -32.89 -17.33 14.06
CA ALA A 432 -32.65 -15.89 13.96
C ALA A 432 -31.18 -15.54 14.19
N PHE A 433 -30.53 -16.16 15.17
CA PHE A 433 -29.09 -15.97 15.42
C PHE A 433 -28.23 -16.47 14.24
N MET A 434 -28.60 -17.62 13.63
CA MET A 434 -27.93 -18.13 12.43
C MET A 434 -28.16 -17.25 11.19
N ALA A 435 -29.35 -16.67 11.04
CA ALA A 435 -29.63 -15.68 9.99
C ALA A 435 -28.81 -14.39 10.21
N ALA A 436 -28.71 -13.91 11.45
CA ALA A 436 -27.87 -12.77 11.82
C ALA A 436 -26.39 -13.00 11.50
N LEU A 437 -25.87 -14.21 11.77
CA LEU A 437 -24.51 -14.63 11.37
C LEU A 437 -24.30 -14.52 9.85
N LEU A 438 -25.26 -15.00 9.05
CA LEU A 438 -25.19 -14.93 7.59
C LEU A 438 -25.27 -13.51 7.06
N LYS A 439 -26.07 -12.65 7.68
CA LYS A 439 -26.25 -11.24 7.28
C LYS A 439 -25.22 -10.28 7.84
N GLY A 440 -24.40 -10.72 8.80
CA GLY A 440 -23.42 -9.85 9.46
C GLY A 440 -24.08 -8.80 10.37
N LYS A 441 -25.24 -9.14 10.96
CA LYS A 441 -26.02 -8.27 11.84
C LYS A 441 -25.46 -8.33 13.26
N THR A 442 -24.52 -7.45 13.56
CA THR A 442 -23.72 -7.42 14.80
C THR A 442 -24.02 -6.25 15.74
N ASP A 443 -24.82 -5.31 15.27
CA ASP A 443 -25.28 -4.11 15.95
C ASP A 443 -26.16 -4.38 17.17
N MET A 444 -26.77 -5.57 17.27
CA MET A 444 -27.61 -5.97 18.40
C MET A 444 -26.84 -6.13 19.73
N GLN A 445 -25.50 -6.21 19.71
CA GLN A 445 -24.65 -6.45 20.89
C GLN A 445 -25.00 -7.73 21.67
N LYS A 446 -25.36 -8.80 20.95
CA LYS A 446 -25.78 -10.07 21.53
C LYS A 446 -24.75 -11.18 21.29
N PHE A 447 -24.70 -12.15 22.20
CA PHE A 447 -23.99 -13.43 22.02
C PHE A 447 -24.89 -14.58 22.46
N LEU A 448 -24.71 -15.74 21.81
CA LEU A 448 -25.45 -16.94 22.14
C LEU A 448 -24.69 -17.73 23.22
N TYR A 449 -25.38 -18.10 24.29
CA TYR A 449 -24.86 -18.93 25.36
C TYR A 449 -25.65 -20.23 25.46
N LEU A 450 -25.02 -21.33 25.05
CA LEU A 450 -25.55 -22.67 25.19
C LEU A 450 -25.07 -23.29 26.50
N LEU A 451 -25.99 -23.62 27.39
CA LEU A 451 -25.69 -24.21 28.70
C LEU A 451 -26.32 -25.60 28.82
N GLY A 452 -25.55 -26.58 29.28
CA GLY A 452 -26.10 -27.92 29.52
C GLY A 452 -24.98 -28.94 29.68
N SER A 453 -25.30 -30.16 30.09
CA SER A 453 -24.29 -31.19 30.36
C SER A 453 -23.65 -31.76 29.08
N GLY A 454 -22.56 -32.52 29.24
CA GLY A 454 -21.82 -33.11 28.13
C GLY A 454 -22.68 -34.04 27.27
N GLY A 455 -22.65 -33.86 25.95
CA GLY A 455 -23.38 -34.69 24.99
C GLY A 455 -24.84 -34.27 24.76
N SER A 456 -25.21 -33.06 25.12
CA SER A 456 -26.52 -32.46 24.78
C SER A 456 -26.61 -31.87 23.37
N GLY A 457 -25.55 -31.93 22.55
CA GLY A 457 -25.55 -31.41 21.17
C GLY A 457 -25.01 -29.97 21.01
N LYS A 458 -24.60 -29.31 22.09
CA LYS A 458 -24.00 -27.95 22.07
C LYS A 458 -22.85 -27.79 21.07
N SER A 459 -21.85 -28.68 21.14
CA SER A 459 -20.68 -28.63 20.26
C SER A 459 -21.09 -28.87 18.80
N THR A 460 -22.07 -29.75 18.55
CA THR A 460 -22.62 -30.01 17.22
C THR A 460 -23.31 -28.79 16.64
N LEU A 461 -24.03 -28.00 17.45
CA LEU A 461 -24.61 -26.73 17.00
C LEU A 461 -23.52 -25.69 16.66
N MET A 462 -22.47 -25.58 17.47
CA MET A 462 -21.33 -24.69 17.14
C MET A 462 -20.64 -25.09 15.84
N GLU A 463 -20.47 -26.39 15.60
CA GLU A 463 -19.93 -26.92 14.34
C GLU A 463 -20.86 -26.62 13.16
N LEU A 464 -22.17 -26.79 13.32
CA LEU A 464 -23.16 -26.42 12.30
C LEU A 464 -23.08 -24.93 11.95
N MET A 465 -22.99 -24.04 12.95
CA MET A 465 -22.83 -22.60 12.73
C MET A 465 -21.49 -22.27 12.05
N THR A 466 -20.43 -23.01 12.36
CA THR A 466 -19.11 -22.87 11.73
C THR A 466 -19.17 -23.24 10.25
N GLU A 467 -19.81 -24.34 9.92
CA GLU A 467 -20.03 -24.75 8.51
C GLU A 467 -20.98 -23.77 7.80
N LEU A 468 -21.97 -23.23 8.52
CA LEU A 468 -22.86 -22.20 8.00
C LEU A 468 -22.10 -20.93 7.63
N VAL A 469 -21.20 -20.38 8.46
CA VAL A 469 -20.42 -19.21 8.02
C VAL A 469 -19.23 -19.57 7.13
N GLY A 470 -18.89 -20.86 7.04
CA GLY A 470 -17.67 -21.37 6.42
C GLY A 470 -16.48 -21.29 7.38
N SER A 471 -15.68 -22.36 7.45
CA SER A 471 -14.60 -22.51 8.42
C SER A 471 -13.55 -21.38 8.39
N LYS A 472 -13.27 -20.80 7.21
CA LYS A 472 -12.38 -19.62 7.07
C LYS A 472 -12.88 -18.38 7.83
N ASN A 473 -14.19 -18.28 8.07
CA ASN A 473 -14.84 -17.13 8.71
C ASN A 473 -15.14 -17.33 10.19
N ALA A 474 -14.77 -18.49 10.75
CA ALA A 474 -14.90 -18.79 12.16
C ALA A 474 -13.52 -18.90 12.82
N THR A 475 -13.47 -18.63 14.12
CA THR A 475 -12.32 -18.98 14.96
C THR A 475 -12.82 -19.49 16.31
N SER A 476 -11.95 -20.21 17.04
CA SER A 476 -12.29 -20.82 18.32
C SER A 476 -11.25 -20.47 19.37
N PHE A 477 -11.68 -19.94 20.51
CA PHE A 477 -10.82 -19.48 21.60
C PHE A 477 -11.42 -19.82 22.96
N SER A 478 -10.59 -19.81 24.01
CA SER A 478 -11.09 -19.65 25.37
C SER A 478 -11.29 -18.18 25.71
N LEU A 479 -12.07 -17.90 26.76
CA LEU A 479 -12.19 -16.54 27.31
C LEU A 479 -10.83 -15.99 27.76
N GLU A 480 -9.89 -16.86 28.15
CA GLU A 480 -8.54 -16.44 28.53
C GLU A 480 -7.69 -16.08 27.31
N ASP A 481 -7.83 -16.79 26.20
CA ASP A 481 -7.12 -16.50 24.95
C ASP A 481 -7.49 -15.11 24.40
N LEU A 482 -8.73 -14.65 24.64
CA LEU A 482 -9.16 -13.30 24.26
C LEU A 482 -8.38 -12.19 24.97
N GLU A 483 -7.75 -12.47 26.12
CA GLU A 483 -6.92 -11.49 26.82
C GLU A 483 -5.49 -11.40 26.25
N ASP A 484 -5.07 -12.37 25.41
CA ASP A 484 -3.80 -12.32 24.69
C ASP A 484 -3.90 -11.47 23.41
N LYS A 485 -3.04 -10.44 23.33
CA LYS A 485 -2.94 -9.52 22.19
C LYS A 485 -2.50 -10.20 20.89
N HIS A 486 -1.88 -11.37 20.96
CA HIS A 486 -1.46 -12.14 19.78
C HIS A 486 -2.57 -13.03 19.24
N ASN A 487 -3.48 -13.52 20.10
CA ASN A 487 -4.61 -14.35 19.67
C ASN A 487 -5.78 -13.48 19.20
N ILE A 488 -6.05 -12.37 19.89
CA ILE A 488 -7.20 -11.51 19.59
C ILE A 488 -7.17 -10.96 18.15
N ILE A 489 -6.00 -10.81 17.54
CA ILE A 489 -5.87 -10.31 16.16
C ILE A 489 -6.46 -11.25 15.11
N ASP A 490 -6.57 -12.55 15.41
CA ASP A 490 -7.15 -13.56 14.52
C ASP A 490 -8.67 -13.44 14.42
N LEU A 491 -9.30 -12.61 15.25
CA LEU A 491 -10.71 -12.22 15.13
C LEU A 491 -10.95 -11.19 14.02
N PHE A 492 -9.88 -10.58 13.51
CA PHE A 492 -9.99 -9.67 12.37
C PHE A 492 -10.60 -10.41 11.18
N ASP A 493 -11.62 -9.80 10.56
CA ASP A 493 -12.40 -10.36 9.46
C ASP A 493 -13.10 -11.71 9.74
N LYS A 494 -13.28 -12.10 11.01
CA LYS A 494 -14.09 -13.27 11.38
C LYS A 494 -15.54 -12.87 11.62
N ARG A 495 -16.46 -13.77 11.22
CA ARG A 495 -17.91 -13.63 11.40
C ARG A 495 -18.44 -14.40 12.61
N LEU A 496 -17.74 -15.45 13.03
CA LEU A 496 -18.11 -16.28 14.18
C LEU A 496 -16.93 -16.47 15.13
N LEU A 497 -17.14 -16.19 16.41
CA LEU A 497 -16.25 -16.56 17.50
C LEU A 497 -16.88 -17.69 18.31
N ASN A 498 -16.23 -18.84 18.30
CA ASN A 498 -16.58 -19.99 19.12
C ASN A 498 -15.81 -19.96 20.44
N LEU A 499 -16.53 -20.07 21.56
CA LEU A 499 -15.98 -20.20 22.91
C LEU A 499 -16.42 -21.54 23.51
N PRO A 500 -15.79 -22.67 23.11
CA PRO A 500 -16.25 -23.99 23.49
C PRO A 500 -15.93 -24.32 24.95
N ASP A 501 -16.85 -24.99 25.64
CA ASP A 501 -16.68 -25.62 26.96
C ASP A 501 -15.95 -24.74 27.99
N GLN A 502 -16.42 -23.50 28.15
CA GLN A 502 -15.80 -22.54 29.07
C GLN A 502 -15.98 -22.96 30.54
N PRO A 503 -14.93 -22.85 31.37
CA PRO A 503 -15.04 -23.04 32.81
C PRO A 503 -15.65 -21.80 33.49
N PRO A 504 -16.06 -21.88 34.77
CA PRO A 504 -16.35 -20.71 35.58
C PRO A 504 -15.17 -19.73 35.63
N ILE A 505 -15.41 -18.48 35.27
CA ILE A 505 -14.39 -17.43 35.18
C ILE A 505 -14.47 -16.44 36.35
N SER A 506 -13.30 -15.93 36.75
CA SER A 506 -13.21 -14.80 37.68
C SER A 506 -13.48 -13.46 36.99
N SER A 507 -13.95 -12.46 37.73
CA SER A 507 -14.32 -11.13 37.21
C SER A 507 -13.21 -10.33 36.49
N ARG A 508 -11.94 -10.77 36.54
CA ARG A 508 -10.80 -10.10 35.91
C ARG A 508 -10.43 -10.63 34.52
N LYS A 509 -11.03 -11.74 34.06
CA LYS A 509 -10.62 -12.46 32.83
C LYS A 509 -11.63 -12.35 31.67
N ASN A 510 -12.40 -11.26 31.60
CA ASN A 510 -13.44 -11.08 30.57
C ASN A 510 -13.55 -9.64 30.04
N SER A 511 -12.50 -8.84 30.17
CA SER A 511 -12.49 -7.44 29.75
C SER A 511 -12.62 -7.34 28.24
N ASN A 512 -11.82 -8.11 27.50
CA ASN A 512 -11.86 -8.10 26.03
C ASN A 512 -13.14 -8.73 25.49
N PHE A 513 -13.68 -9.77 26.15
CA PHE A 513 -14.98 -10.33 25.80
C PHE A 513 -16.12 -9.31 25.96
N LYS A 514 -16.09 -8.50 27.04
CA LYS A 514 -17.04 -7.41 27.25
C LYS A 514 -16.90 -6.29 26.20
N ARG A 515 -15.69 -5.95 25.80
CA ARG A 515 -15.45 -4.98 24.71
C ARG A 515 -15.97 -5.52 23.37
N LEU A 516 -15.63 -6.77 23.06
CA LEU A 516 -16.03 -7.48 21.84
C LEU A 516 -17.55 -7.53 21.70
N THR A 517 -18.26 -8.04 22.71
CA THR A 517 -19.74 -8.13 22.71
C THR A 517 -20.41 -6.75 22.81
N GLY A 518 -19.68 -5.72 23.22
CA GLY A 518 -20.17 -4.34 23.31
C GLY A 518 -19.97 -3.51 22.04
N GLY A 519 -19.26 -4.02 21.03
CA GLY A 519 -18.92 -3.24 19.83
C GLY A 519 -17.81 -2.19 20.05
N ASP A 520 -17.02 -2.35 21.11
CA ASP A 520 -15.85 -1.52 21.39
C ASP A 520 -14.64 -2.00 20.58
N ASP A 521 -13.68 -1.10 20.36
CA ASP A 521 -12.41 -1.44 19.73
C ASP A 521 -11.64 -2.47 20.56
N LEU A 522 -10.98 -3.41 19.89
CA LEU A 522 -10.03 -4.38 20.41
C LEU A 522 -8.62 -4.00 19.94
N SER A 523 -7.60 -4.26 20.77
CA SER A 523 -6.22 -3.93 20.45
C SER A 523 -5.39 -5.21 20.29
N GLY A 524 -5.04 -5.54 19.05
CA GLY A 524 -4.22 -6.69 18.70
C GLY A 524 -2.91 -6.30 18.04
N ARG A 525 -1.98 -7.25 17.93
CA ARG A 525 -0.70 -7.05 17.22
C ARG A 525 -0.47 -8.14 16.18
N ARG A 526 -0.44 -7.76 14.90
CA ARG A 526 0.01 -8.67 13.83
C ARG A 526 1.51 -8.92 13.94
N MET A 527 1.97 -10.13 13.59
CA MET A 527 3.41 -10.44 13.57
C MET A 527 4.17 -9.41 12.73
N ARG A 528 5.19 -8.79 13.33
CA ARG A 528 6.10 -7.81 12.71
C ARG A 528 5.44 -6.51 12.21
N LYS A 529 4.22 -6.17 12.65
CA LYS A 529 3.56 -4.88 12.41
C LYS A 529 3.23 -4.17 13.73
N ASP A 530 2.90 -2.88 13.65
CA ASP A 530 2.47 -2.07 14.79
C ASP A 530 1.12 -2.54 15.36
N VAL A 531 0.80 -2.09 16.57
CA VAL A 531 -0.47 -2.39 17.24
C VAL A 531 -1.62 -1.83 16.41
N SER A 532 -2.57 -2.69 16.04
CA SER A 532 -3.76 -2.33 15.28
C SER A 532 -5.00 -2.39 16.17
N SER A 533 -5.78 -1.29 16.19
CA SER A 533 -7.11 -1.25 16.80
C SER A 533 -8.15 -1.68 15.77
N PHE A 534 -9.09 -2.57 16.13
CA PHE A 534 -10.16 -3.01 15.24
C PHE A 534 -11.43 -3.35 16.02
N LYS A 535 -12.60 -3.28 15.37
CA LYS A 535 -13.86 -3.77 15.93
C LYS A 535 -14.14 -5.18 15.41
N PHE A 536 -14.57 -6.08 16.29
CA PHE A 536 -15.06 -7.39 15.87
C PHE A 536 -16.40 -7.22 15.13
N GLN A 537 -16.46 -7.69 13.89
CA GLN A 537 -17.63 -7.60 13.01
C GLN A 537 -18.37 -8.95 12.89
N GLY A 538 -18.24 -9.82 13.90
CA GLY A 538 -18.92 -11.09 13.99
C GLY A 538 -19.80 -11.23 15.24
N LEU A 539 -20.40 -12.40 15.41
CA LEU A 539 -21.13 -12.78 16.63
C LEU A 539 -20.36 -13.88 17.39
N ALA A 540 -20.59 -13.95 18.70
CA ALA A 540 -19.95 -14.95 19.56
C ALA A 540 -20.96 -16.02 20.02
N VAL A 541 -20.50 -17.26 20.10
CA VAL A 541 -21.22 -18.39 20.67
C VAL A 541 -20.37 -18.97 21.79
N LEU A 542 -20.95 -19.10 22.98
CA LEU A 542 -20.30 -19.67 24.15
C LEU A 542 -21.02 -20.95 24.56
N THR A 543 -20.25 -22.00 24.88
CA THR A 543 -20.80 -23.21 25.48
C THR A 543 -20.17 -23.49 26.83
N SER A 544 -20.94 -24.11 27.72
CA SER A 544 -20.42 -24.58 29.01
C SER A 544 -21.32 -25.64 29.63
N ASN A 545 -20.78 -26.37 30.61
CA ASN A 545 -21.56 -27.30 31.44
C ASN A 545 -22.16 -26.64 32.68
N GLN A 546 -21.53 -25.58 33.17
CA GLN A 546 -21.98 -24.80 34.32
C GLN A 546 -21.89 -23.33 33.96
N PHE A 547 -22.74 -22.50 34.57
CA PHE A 547 -22.77 -21.08 34.28
C PHE A 547 -21.38 -20.44 34.53
N CYS A 548 -20.80 -19.85 33.49
CA CYS A 548 -19.39 -19.42 33.50
C CYS A 548 -19.17 -18.10 34.23
N PHE A 549 -20.19 -17.23 34.28
CA PHE A 549 -20.01 -15.87 34.73
C PHE A 549 -20.39 -15.69 36.21
N PRO A 550 -19.66 -14.84 36.97
CA PRO A 550 -20.02 -14.55 38.34
C PRO A 550 -21.30 -13.71 38.42
N ALA A 551 -22.04 -13.81 39.52
CA ALA A 551 -23.27 -13.04 39.74
C ALA A 551 -23.07 -11.51 39.63
N SER A 552 -21.88 -11.00 39.97
CA SER A 552 -21.53 -9.58 39.85
C SER A 552 -21.42 -9.07 38.40
N ALA A 553 -21.50 -9.95 37.40
CA ALA A 553 -21.47 -9.58 35.99
C ALA A 553 -22.89 -9.41 35.38
N SER A 554 -23.95 -9.57 36.19
CA SER A 554 -25.37 -9.59 35.80
C SER A 554 -25.79 -8.47 34.83
N ASN A 555 -25.53 -7.20 35.13
CA ASN A 555 -26.15 -6.09 34.37
C ASN A 555 -25.75 -5.98 32.90
N TRP A 556 -24.49 -6.28 32.57
CA TRP A 556 -24.06 -6.24 31.16
C TRP A 556 -24.30 -7.58 30.48
N LEU A 557 -24.24 -8.70 31.22
CA LEU A 557 -24.56 -10.02 30.68
C LEU A 557 -26.03 -10.14 30.32
N ASN A 558 -26.96 -9.77 31.20
CA ASN A 558 -28.40 -9.89 30.96
C ASN A 558 -28.85 -9.15 29.70
N ARG A 559 -28.21 -8.01 29.38
CA ARG A 559 -28.52 -7.24 28.17
C ARG A 559 -27.98 -7.89 26.89
N ARG A 560 -26.88 -8.65 26.98
CA ARG A 560 -26.11 -9.16 25.82
C ARG A 560 -26.24 -10.66 25.60
N MET A 561 -26.65 -11.41 26.61
CA MET A 561 -26.70 -12.86 26.58
C MET A 561 -28.04 -13.36 26.05
N ILE A 562 -27.98 -14.25 25.07
CA ILE A 562 -29.11 -15.10 24.68
C ILE A 562 -28.81 -16.48 25.28
N LEU A 563 -29.47 -16.85 26.38
CA LEU A 563 -29.23 -18.12 27.06
C LEU A 563 -30.18 -19.18 26.50
N ILE A 564 -29.63 -20.34 26.10
CA ILE A 564 -30.40 -21.51 25.70
C ILE A 564 -29.92 -22.71 26.51
N GLU A 565 -30.86 -23.36 27.17
CA GLU A 565 -30.60 -24.55 27.96
C GLU A 565 -30.74 -25.82 27.12
N CYS A 566 -29.61 -26.50 26.89
CA CYS A 566 -29.56 -27.77 26.19
C CYS A 566 -29.65 -28.91 27.20
N ASN A 567 -30.86 -29.17 27.70
CA ASN A 567 -31.13 -30.16 28.76
C ASN A 567 -31.33 -31.60 28.21
N ASN A 568 -31.55 -31.76 26.90
CA ASN A 568 -31.78 -33.06 26.29
C ASN A 568 -30.48 -33.81 25.97
N VAL A 569 -30.07 -34.73 26.85
CA VAL A 569 -28.87 -35.56 26.64
C VAL A 569 -29.24 -36.89 26.01
N LEU A 570 -28.79 -37.10 24.77
CA LEU A 570 -28.94 -38.38 24.11
C LEU A 570 -28.07 -39.48 24.75
N PRO A 571 -28.62 -40.68 24.98
CA PRO A 571 -27.83 -41.87 25.28
C PRO A 571 -26.80 -42.13 24.18
N LYS A 572 -25.59 -42.60 24.53
CA LYS A 572 -24.50 -42.82 23.55
C LYS A 572 -24.91 -43.67 22.35
N ARG A 573 -25.77 -44.66 22.55
CA ARG A 573 -26.28 -45.57 21.50
C ARG A 573 -27.20 -44.89 20.47
N ASP A 574 -27.86 -43.81 20.88
CA ASP A 574 -28.87 -43.10 20.08
C ASP A 574 -28.25 -41.86 19.41
N ARG A 575 -26.94 -41.62 19.62
CA ARG A 575 -26.18 -40.52 18.99
C ARG A 575 -25.75 -40.93 17.59
N ASP A 576 -26.18 -40.15 16.60
CA ASP A 576 -25.69 -40.30 15.23
C ASP A 576 -24.32 -39.62 15.06
N LEU A 577 -23.26 -40.43 14.93
CA LEU A 577 -21.89 -39.94 14.73
C LEU A 577 -21.68 -39.26 13.38
N LYS A 578 -22.61 -39.43 12.42
CA LYS A 578 -22.57 -38.80 11.10
C LYS A 578 -23.56 -37.64 10.97
N LEU A 579 -24.17 -37.20 12.08
CA LEU A 579 -25.20 -36.16 12.08
C LEU A 579 -24.73 -34.87 11.40
N LEU A 580 -23.51 -34.41 11.72
CA LEU A 580 -22.96 -33.20 11.11
C LEU A 580 -22.80 -33.34 9.59
N GLU A 581 -22.30 -34.48 9.11
CA GLU A 581 -22.13 -34.74 7.67
C GLU A 581 -23.47 -34.75 6.93
N LYS A 582 -24.53 -35.33 7.54
CA LYS A 582 -25.88 -35.27 7.00
C LYS A 582 -26.41 -33.83 6.95
N MET A 583 -26.21 -33.04 8.01
CA MET A 583 -26.61 -31.63 8.02
C MET A 583 -25.85 -30.78 7.01
N LYS A 584 -24.58 -31.11 6.71
CA LYS A 584 -23.79 -30.42 5.68
C LYS A 584 -24.40 -30.56 4.29
N GLU A 585 -25.00 -31.70 3.97
CA GLU A 585 -25.71 -31.92 2.70
C GLU A 585 -26.93 -30.99 2.57
N GLU A 586 -27.55 -30.61 3.69
CA GLU A 586 -28.72 -29.72 3.75
C GLU A 586 -28.37 -28.21 3.80
N LEU A 587 -27.09 -27.84 4.00
CA LEU A 587 -26.67 -26.44 4.24
C LEU A 587 -27.04 -25.46 3.12
N THR A 588 -27.04 -25.91 1.87
CA THR A 588 -27.40 -25.08 0.70
C THR A 588 -28.87 -24.65 0.80
N ALA A 589 -29.77 -25.61 1.03
CA ALA A 589 -31.20 -25.35 1.22
C ALA A 589 -31.42 -24.53 2.50
N PHE A 590 -30.74 -24.89 3.59
CA PHE A 590 -30.89 -24.23 4.88
C PHE A 590 -30.42 -22.77 4.87
N THR A 591 -29.33 -22.46 4.18
CA THR A 591 -28.86 -21.07 4.00
C THR A 591 -29.91 -20.25 3.27
N SER A 592 -30.55 -20.82 2.25
CA SER A 592 -31.57 -20.14 1.45
C SER A 592 -32.86 -19.93 2.25
N TYR A 593 -33.24 -20.92 3.08
CA TYR A 593 -34.33 -20.81 4.05
C TYR A 593 -34.10 -19.65 5.03
N LEU A 594 -32.91 -19.54 5.62
CA LEU A 594 -32.59 -18.46 6.55
C LEU A 594 -32.62 -17.09 5.88
N LEU A 595 -32.06 -16.97 4.67
CA LEU A 595 -32.06 -15.69 3.93
C LEU A 595 -33.44 -15.23 3.49
N HIS A 596 -34.35 -16.18 3.21
CA HIS A 596 -35.71 -15.88 2.75
C HIS A 596 -36.68 -15.59 3.90
N ASN A 597 -36.65 -16.40 4.96
CA ASN A 597 -37.68 -16.38 6.01
C ASN A 597 -37.35 -15.48 7.21
N PHE A 598 -36.11 -15.00 7.33
CA PHE A 598 -35.67 -14.14 8.43
C PHE A 598 -35.20 -12.80 7.89
N ASP A 599 -36.11 -11.83 7.76
CA ASP A 599 -35.76 -10.44 7.49
C ASP A 599 -35.11 -9.77 8.72
N ASP A 600 -34.66 -8.53 8.55
CA ASP A 600 -33.90 -7.84 9.60
C ASP A 600 -34.76 -7.48 10.83
N ASP A 601 -36.05 -7.18 10.61
CA ASP A 601 -36.99 -6.80 11.67
C ASP A 601 -37.34 -8.03 12.52
N LEU A 602 -37.62 -9.17 11.89
CA LEU A 602 -37.90 -10.44 12.59
C LEU A 602 -36.68 -10.93 13.37
N ILE A 603 -35.47 -10.78 12.81
CA ILE A 603 -34.24 -11.11 13.53
C ILE A 603 -34.11 -10.25 14.79
N GLU A 604 -34.33 -8.95 14.70
CA GLU A 604 -34.28 -8.05 15.86
C GLU A 604 -35.35 -8.38 16.89
N GLU A 605 -36.58 -8.65 16.47
CA GLU A 605 -37.67 -9.05 17.35
C GLU A 605 -37.31 -10.30 18.17
N LEU A 606 -36.88 -11.37 17.51
CA LEU A 606 -36.56 -12.65 18.15
C LEU A 606 -35.29 -12.59 19.02
N ILE A 607 -34.33 -11.72 18.71
CA ILE A 607 -33.05 -11.62 19.43
C ILE A 607 -33.09 -10.61 20.59
N LEU A 608 -33.76 -9.47 20.41
CA LEU A 608 -33.82 -8.40 21.41
C LEU A 608 -34.89 -8.66 22.48
N ASN A 609 -36.01 -9.27 22.08
CA ASN A 609 -37.10 -9.65 22.98
C ASN A 609 -37.23 -11.19 23.06
N PRO A 610 -36.25 -11.90 23.64
CA PRO A 610 -36.44 -13.31 23.94
C PRO A 610 -37.40 -13.39 25.14
N ASP A 611 -38.71 -13.20 24.90
CA ASP A 611 -39.75 -13.33 25.90
C ASP A 611 -39.84 -14.79 26.38
N SER A 612 -39.03 -15.14 27.38
CA SER A 612 -39.26 -16.32 28.21
C SER A 612 -39.07 -16.02 29.70
N PRO A 613 -40.16 -15.91 30.49
CA PRO A 613 -40.08 -15.90 31.96
C PRO A 613 -39.41 -17.16 32.54
N GLU A 614 -39.30 -18.24 31.74
CA GLU A 614 -38.59 -19.48 32.09
C GLU A 614 -37.08 -19.30 32.25
N LEU A 615 -36.47 -18.41 31.44
CA LEU A 615 -35.07 -18.03 31.61
C LEU A 615 -34.86 -17.25 32.91
N THR A 616 -35.87 -16.55 33.42
CA THR A 616 -35.79 -15.86 34.71
C THR A 616 -35.82 -16.84 35.88
N LEU A 617 -36.69 -17.86 35.87
CA LEU A 617 -36.73 -18.86 36.94
C LEU A 617 -35.43 -19.68 37.02
N ALA A 618 -34.97 -20.22 35.89
CA ALA A 618 -33.77 -21.05 35.88
C ALA A 618 -32.50 -20.22 36.18
N SER A 619 -32.42 -19.00 35.66
CA SER A 619 -31.32 -18.08 36.00
C SER A 619 -31.39 -17.64 37.46
N TRP A 620 -32.57 -17.37 38.01
CA TRP A 620 -32.77 -17.01 39.41
C TRP A 620 -32.39 -18.15 40.35
N LYS A 621 -32.83 -19.38 40.06
CA LYS A 621 -32.44 -20.57 40.83
C LYS A 621 -30.92 -20.76 40.85
N ARG A 622 -30.25 -20.66 39.70
CA ARG A 622 -28.79 -20.73 39.62
C ARG A 622 -28.07 -19.57 40.33
N GLN A 623 -28.66 -18.38 40.28
CA GLN A 623 -28.13 -17.23 41.03
C GLN A 623 -28.26 -17.46 42.54
N CYS A 624 -29.35 -18.08 43.00
CA CYS A 624 -29.52 -18.49 44.39
C CYS A 624 -28.55 -19.62 44.79
N GLU A 625 -28.21 -20.54 43.89
CA GLU A 625 -27.20 -21.57 44.17
C GLU A 625 -25.81 -20.95 44.39
N SER A 626 -25.44 -19.98 43.54
CA SER A 626 -24.07 -19.43 43.45
C SER A 626 -23.82 -18.15 44.28
N ASP A 627 -24.84 -17.34 44.54
CA ASP A 627 -24.74 -16.10 45.33
C ASP A 627 -25.61 -16.19 46.59
N GLY A 628 -24.97 -16.17 47.75
CA GLY A 628 -25.66 -16.18 49.03
C GLY A 628 -26.57 -14.96 49.24
N LEU A 629 -26.32 -13.84 48.56
CA LEU A 629 -27.21 -12.68 48.60
C LEU A 629 -28.52 -12.97 47.86
N ALA A 630 -28.48 -13.57 46.68
CA ALA A 630 -29.68 -13.92 45.92
C ALA A 630 -30.50 -14.99 46.64
N ALA A 631 -29.84 -16.01 47.20
CA ALA A 631 -30.51 -17.04 48.00
C ALA A 631 -31.21 -16.45 49.23
N TRP A 632 -30.52 -15.54 49.94
CA TRP A 632 -31.11 -14.82 51.06
C TRP A 632 -32.29 -13.93 50.63
N ILE A 633 -32.20 -13.23 49.49
CA ILE A 633 -33.33 -12.45 48.95
C ILE A 633 -34.53 -13.38 48.64
N ASN A 634 -34.27 -14.56 48.07
CA ASN A 634 -35.31 -15.53 47.73
C ASN A 634 -36.06 -16.00 48.98
N ASP A 635 -35.32 -16.34 50.03
CA ASP A 635 -35.82 -17.02 51.22
C ASP A 635 -36.36 -16.03 52.27
N GLU A 636 -35.63 -14.93 52.52
CA GLU A 636 -35.80 -14.09 53.72
C GLU A 636 -36.42 -12.72 53.43
N LEU A 637 -36.65 -12.32 52.17
CA LEU A 637 -37.22 -11.00 51.85
C LEU A 637 -38.63 -11.08 51.27
N VAL A 638 -39.44 -10.09 51.66
CA VAL A 638 -40.80 -9.87 51.14
C VAL A 638 -40.88 -8.44 50.60
N PRO A 639 -41.26 -8.23 49.32
CA PRO A 639 -41.55 -6.90 48.80
C PRO A 639 -42.90 -6.43 49.36
N GLU A 640 -42.91 -5.26 49.99
CA GLU A 640 -44.12 -4.69 50.58
C GLU A 640 -44.08 -3.16 50.48
N ASN A 641 -45.09 -2.59 49.82
CA ASN A 641 -45.21 -1.15 49.65
C ASN A 641 -45.39 -0.45 51.00
N GLY A 642 -44.51 0.48 51.31
CA GLY A 642 -44.51 1.23 52.58
C GLY A 642 -43.77 0.56 53.73
N ALA A 643 -43.30 -0.68 53.56
CA ALA A 643 -42.40 -1.31 54.53
C ALA A 643 -41.03 -0.61 54.56
N ILE A 644 -40.41 -0.58 55.74
CA ILE A 644 -39.13 0.06 55.97
C ILE A 644 -38.25 -0.88 56.78
N ALA A 645 -37.12 -1.29 56.21
CA ALA A 645 -36.16 -2.16 56.88
C ALA A 645 -34.82 -1.44 57.11
N ILE A 646 -34.25 -1.60 58.30
CA ILE A 646 -32.96 -1.02 58.66
C ILE A 646 -31.84 -1.83 57.99
N ILE A 647 -30.91 -1.15 57.31
CA ILE A 647 -29.79 -1.85 56.63
C ILE A 647 -28.85 -2.49 57.65
N GLY A 648 -28.47 -1.73 58.68
CA GLY A 648 -27.51 -2.17 59.69
C GLY A 648 -26.07 -2.31 59.18
N SER A 649 -25.15 -2.64 60.09
CA SER A 649 -23.74 -2.89 59.78
C SER A 649 -23.10 -3.98 60.64
N ASP A 650 -23.80 -4.42 61.70
CA ASP A 650 -23.30 -5.44 62.60
C ASP A 650 -23.65 -6.83 62.06
N GLY A 651 -22.68 -7.44 61.38
CA GLY A 651 -22.85 -8.79 60.88
C GLY A 651 -22.87 -9.84 62.00
N ASN A 652 -22.39 -9.54 63.21
CA ASN A 652 -22.20 -10.52 64.28
C ASN A 652 -23.36 -10.59 65.28
N ARG A 653 -24.43 -9.81 65.08
CA ARG A 653 -25.57 -9.71 65.99
C ARG A 653 -26.08 -11.07 66.46
N TRP A 654 -26.38 -11.96 65.53
CA TRP A 654 -26.96 -13.29 65.78
C TRP A 654 -25.91 -14.42 65.85
N GLN A 655 -24.81 -14.20 66.57
CA GLN A 655 -23.76 -15.22 66.79
C GLN A 655 -23.73 -15.79 68.21
N GLN A 656 -24.40 -15.13 69.15
CA GLN A 656 -24.37 -15.56 70.54
C GLN A 656 -25.17 -16.86 70.69
N LYS A 657 -24.67 -17.80 71.51
CA LYS A 657 -25.26 -19.14 71.65
C LYS A 657 -26.65 -19.14 72.32
N ASP A 658 -27.00 -18.06 73.03
CA ASP A 658 -28.18 -17.99 73.88
C ASP A 658 -29.26 -17.01 73.35
N GLU A 659 -29.11 -16.52 72.11
CA GLU A 659 -30.04 -15.58 71.47
C GLU A 659 -30.59 -16.20 70.18
N ASP A 660 -31.88 -16.53 70.17
CA ASP A 660 -32.58 -17.05 68.98
C ASP A 660 -32.73 -15.95 67.93
N TYR A 661 -32.62 -16.30 66.65
CA TYR A 661 -32.80 -15.33 65.56
C TYR A 661 -34.23 -14.82 65.50
N ASP A 662 -34.39 -13.49 65.50
CA ASP A 662 -35.68 -12.81 65.35
C ASP A 662 -35.65 -11.86 64.14
N PRO A 663 -36.47 -12.08 63.10
CA PRO A 663 -36.54 -11.19 61.94
C PRO A 663 -37.09 -9.79 62.28
N ASP A 664 -37.94 -9.64 63.30
CA ASP A 664 -38.53 -8.34 63.67
C ASP A 664 -37.51 -7.43 64.38
N GLU A 665 -36.53 -8.02 65.07
CA GLU A 665 -35.45 -7.30 65.74
C GLU A 665 -34.18 -7.17 64.89
N SER A 666 -34.11 -7.86 63.76
CA SER A 666 -32.93 -7.92 62.91
C SER A 666 -32.82 -6.74 61.93
N SER A 667 -31.58 -6.39 61.58
CA SER A 667 -31.31 -5.53 60.42
C SER A 667 -31.03 -6.38 59.18
N LEU A 668 -31.25 -5.85 57.98
CA LEU A 668 -31.06 -6.57 56.72
C LEU A 668 -29.66 -7.19 56.63
N TYR A 669 -28.61 -6.45 56.98
CA TYR A 669 -27.24 -6.96 56.94
C TYR A 669 -26.97 -8.02 58.01
N ALA A 670 -27.57 -7.89 59.20
CA ALA A 670 -27.43 -8.88 60.27
C ALA A 670 -28.10 -10.20 59.90
N SER A 671 -29.32 -10.14 59.34
CA SER A 671 -30.05 -11.31 58.80
C SER A 671 -29.25 -11.98 57.67
N TYR A 672 -28.80 -11.21 56.68
CA TYR A 672 -27.97 -11.73 55.59
C TYR A 672 -26.70 -12.44 56.07
N CYS A 673 -25.99 -11.85 57.04
CA CYS A 673 -24.80 -12.48 57.61
C CYS A 673 -25.13 -13.76 58.39
N HIS A 674 -26.27 -13.80 59.09
CA HIS A 674 -26.74 -14.98 59.80
C HIS A 674 -27.07 -16.11 58.81
N TYR A 675 -27.87 -15.82 57.78
CA TYR A 675 -28.21 -16.76 56.71
C TYR A 675 -26.97 -17.34 56.04
N CYS A 676 -25.99 -16.50 55.65
CA CYS A 676 -24.75 -16.98 55.05
C CYS A 676 -24.03 -17.99 55.94
N ARG A 677 -23.98 -17.77 57.26
CA ARG A 677 -23.32 -18.70 58.19
C ARG A 677 -24.06 -20.02 58.29
N GLN A 678 -25.39 -19.99 58.38
CA GLN A 678 -26.20 -21.19 58.42
C GLN A 678 -26.06 -22.01 57.13
N SER A 679 -26.00 -21.34 55.98
CA SER A 679 -25.87 -21.98 54.67
C SER A 679 -24.42 -22.34 54.29
N GLY A 680 -23.44 -22.16 55.19
CA GLY A 680 -22.01 -22.40 54.92
C GLY A 680 -21.37 -21.45 53.89
N ARG A 681 -22.01 -20.32 53.58
CA ARG A 681 -21.54 -19.30 52.63
C ARG A 681 -20.81 -18.16 53.34
N LYS A 682 -19.96 -17.44 52.59
CA LYS A 682 -19.23 -16.28 53.12
C LYS A 682 -19.98 -14.97 52.77
N PRO A 683 -20.35 -14.14 53.76
CA PRO A 683 -21.08 -12.90 53.48
C PRO A 683 -20.19 -11.84 52.82
N LYS A 684 -20.81 -10.99 51.98
CA LYS A 684 -20.21 -9.76 51.46
C LYS A 684 -19.97 -8.74 52.59
N THR A 685 -19.15 -7.72 52.32
CA THR A 685 -18.94 -6.62 53.27
C THR A 685 -20.16 -5.69 53.34
N SER A 686 -20.37 -5.06 54.50
CA SER A 686 -21.48 -4.12 54.72
C SER A 686 -21.50 -2.93 53.76
N GLN A 687 -20.33 -2.53 53.23
CA GLN A 687 -20.19 -1.45 52.26
C GLN A 687 -20.84 -1.78 50.91
N ASN A 688 -20.67 -3.02 50.43
CA ASN A 688 -21.19 -3.43 49.12
C ASN A 688 -22.62 -3.99 49.20
N PHE A 689 -22.99 -4.57 50.35
CA PHE A 689 -24.29 -5.23 50.55
C PHE A 689 -25.49 -4.41 50.07
N SER A 690 -25.63 -3.17 50.55
CA SER A 690 -26.83 -2.38 50.23
C SER A 690 -26.93 -1.97 48.76
N THR A 691 -25.79 -1.84 48.07
CA THR A 691 -25.77 -1.47 46.64
C THR A 691 -26.19 -2.66 45.80
N ASP A 692 -25.56 -3.82 46.05
CA ASP A 692 -25.87 -5.08 45.35
C ASP A 692 -27.33 -5.52 45.59
N LEU A 693 -27.85 -5.31 46.81
CA LEU A 693 -29.24 -5.62 47.16
C LEU A 693 -30.23 -4.78 46.32
N LEU A 694 -30.05 -3.46 46.28
CA LEU A 694 -30.93 -2.57 45.51
C LEU A 694 -30.85 -2.88 44.01
N GLU A 695 -29.68 -3.25 43.52
CA GLU A 695 -29.47 -3.63 42.13
C GLU A 695 -30.27 -4.89 41.78
N ILE A 696 -30.16 -5.96 42.58
CA ILE A 696 -30.94 -7.19 42.35
C ILE A 696 -32.44 -6.92 42.45
N CYS A 697 -32.90 -6.24 43.52
CA CYS A 697 -34.32 -6.00 43.73
C CYS A 697 -34.94 -5.12 42.63
N ASN A 698 -34.32 -3.99 42.26
CA ASN A 698 -34.89 -3.09 41.25
C ASN A 698 -34.69 -3.60 39.81
N GLN A 699 -33.48 -4.09 39.46
CA GLN A 699 -33.14 -4.39 38.06
C GLN A 699 -33.53 -5.80 37.65
N LEU A 700 -33.49 -6.77 38.57
CA LEU A 700 -33.75 -8.18 38.26
C LEU A 700 -35.16 -8.61 38.67
N LEU A 701 -35.62 -8.20 39.86
CA LEU A 701 -36.92 -8.62 40.40
C LEU A 701 -38.04 -7.61 40.11
N GLY A 702 -37.71 -6.41 39.64
CA GLY A 702 -38.68 -5.35 39.38
C GLY A 702 -39.38 -4.81 40.63
N TRP A 703 -38.79 -4.97 41.81
CA TRP A 703 -39.32 -4.44 43.06
C TRP A 703 -39.02 -2.94 43.15
N ASP A 704 -40.02 -2.13 43.52
CA ASP A 704 -39.85 -0.70 43.75
C ASP A 704 -39.24 -0.45 45.13
N VAL A 705 -37.91 -0.51 45.22
CA VAL A 705 -37.19 -0.41 46.50
C VAL A 705 -36.16 0.71 46.46
N ALA A 706 -36.20 1.56 47.49
CA ALA A 706 -35.39 2.77 47.56
C ALA A 706 -34.59 2.84 48.85
N LYS A 707 -33.37 3.36 48.78
CA LYS A 707 -32.54 3.61 49.95
C LYS A 707 -32.77 5.02 50.46
N ASP A 708 -33.06 5.13 51.75
CA ASP A 708 -33.34 6.40 52.40
C ASP A 708 -32.64 6.54 53.77
N LEU A 709 -32.69 7.72 54.38
CA LEU A 709 -32.16 8.04 55.68
C LEU A 709 -33.29 8.50 56.62
N LYS A 710 -33.71 7.62 57.53
CA LYS A 710 -34.79 7.90 58.50
C LYS A 710 -34.26 8.06 59.92
N ARG A 711 -34.99 8.82 60.76
CA ARG A 711 -34.64 9.02 62.17
C ARG A 711 -35.44 8.06 63.05
N TYR A 712 -34.73 7.19 63.76
CA TYR A 712 -35.30 6.29 64.78
C TYR A 712 -34.63 6.58 66.13
N ALA A 713 -35.43 6.76 67.18
CA ALA A 713 -34.93 7.12 68.52
C ALA A 713 -33.88 8.27 68.52
N GLY A 714 -34.11 9.28 67.68
CA GLY A 714 -33.23 10.46 67.55
C GLY A 714 -31.96 10.27 66.71
N LYS A 715 -31.61 9.05 66.30
CA LYS A 715 -30.41 8.76 65.49
C LYS A 715 -30.76 8.54 64.01
N PRO A 716 -29.98 9.10 63.06
CA PRO A 716 -30.18 8.83 61.65
C PRO A 716 -29.73 7.39 61.33
N GLN A 717 -30.61 6.60 60.74
CA GLN A 717 -30.35 5.24 60.29
C GLN A 717 -30.61 5.12 58.79
N ARG A 718 -29.74 4.36 58.11
CA ARG A 718 -29.94 4.04 56.71
C ARG A 718 -30.92 2.89 56.59
N VAL A 719 -31.95 3.09 55.77
CA VAL A 719 -33.05 2.13 55.58
C VAL A 719 -33.23 1.83 54.10
N ILE A 720 -33.93 0.73 53.82
CA ILE A 720 -34.49 0.45 52.49
C ILE A 720 -36.01 0.41 52.65
N GLU A 721 -36.70 1.15 51.78
CA GLU A 721 -38.15 1.17 51.66
C GLU A 721 -38.62 0.17 50.60
N GLY A 722 -39.84 -0.34 50.74
CA GLY A 722 -40.46 -1.25 49.78
C GLY A 722 -40.18 -2.73 50.01
N LEU A 723 -39.46 -3.07 51.08
CA LEU A 723 -39.18 -4.45 51.49
C LEU A 723 -39.09 -4.61 53.01
N ARG A 724 -39.28 -5.84 53.49
CA ARG A 724 -38.99 -6.27 54.86
C ARG A 724 -38.46 -7.70 54.93
N LEU A 725 -37.99 -8.09 56.11
CA LEU A 725 -37.67 -9.47 56.42
C LEU A 725 -38.95 -10.30 56.49
N ARG A 726 -38.85 -11.54 56.02
CA ARG A 726 -39.87 -12.56 56.15
C ARG A 726 -39.96 -12.99 57.61
N THR A 727 -41.18 -13.22 58.08
CA THR A 727 -41.51 -13.68 59.43
C THR A 727 -42.26 -15.00 59.36
N ASP A 728 -42.40 -15.68 60.50
CA ASP A 728 -43.16 -16.94 60.61
C ASP A 728 -44.65 -16.80 60.22
N THR A 729 -45.16 -15.57 60.10
CA THR A 729 -46.54 -15.28 59.68
C THR A 729 -46.72 -15.20 58.17
N ASP A 730 -45.62 -15.21 57.39
CA ASP A 730 -45.63 -15.01 55.94
C ASP A 730 -45.63 -16.31 55.12
N ASN A 731 -46.08 -17.42 55.70
CA ASN A 731 -46.09 -18.73 55.03
C ASN A 731 -46.93 -18.74 53.74
N ASP A 732 -47.91 -17.83 53.62
CA ASP A 732 -48.77 -17.70 52.45
C ASP A 732 -48.17 -16.82 51.34
N ILE A 733 -47.03 -16.15 51.59
CA ILE A 733 -46.36 -15.29 50.61
C ILE A 733 -45.33 -16.11 49.84
N PRO A 734 -45.50 -16.35 48.52
CA PRO A 734 -44.59 -17.20 47.77
C PRO A 734 -43.17 -16.62 47.74
N LEU A 735 -42.19 -17.53 47.73
CA LEU A 735 -40.77 -17.22 47.49
C LEU A 735 -40.61 -16.59 46.10
N VAL A 736 -39.47 -15.92 45.88
CA VAL A 736 -39.20 -15.29 44.59
C VAL A 736 -39.18 -16.32 43.46
N GLU A 737 -38.60 -17.51 43.71
CA GLU A 737 -38.64 -18.63 42.76
C GLU A 737 -40.05 -19.18 42.50
N GLU A 738 -40.92 -19.18 43.51
CA GLU A 738 -42.29 -19.69 43.37
C GLU A 738 -43.12 -18.73 42.52
N ARG A 739 -42.97 -17.41 42.72
CA ARG A 739 -43.59 -16.38 41.86
C ARG A 739 -43.18 -16.52 40.40
N PHE A 740 -41.89 -16.77 40.15
CA PHE A 740 -41.42 -17.04 38.79
C PHE A 740 -42.06 -18.33 38.24
N SER A 741 -42.20 -19.39 39.04
CA SER A 741 -42.85 -20.63 38.59
C SER A 741 -44.34 -20.47 38.28
N GLU A 742 -45.07 -19.63 39.01
CA GLU A 742 -46.48 -19.30 38.76
C GLU A 742 -46.68 -18.52 37.46
N SER A 743 -45.73 -17.62 37.13
CA SER A 743 -45.75 -16.88 35.86
C SER A 743 -45.52 -17.77 34.64
N VAL A 744 -44.78 -18.88 34.80
CA VAL A 744 -44.53 -19.87 33.74
C VAL A 744 -45.78 -20.74 33.48
N THR A 745 -46.51 -21.12 34.52
CA THR A 745 -47.73 -21.93 34.40
C THR A 745 -48.92 -21.16 33.82
N THR A 746 -49.04 -19.86 34.10
CA THR A 746 -50.09 -19.01 33.49
C THR A 746 -49.87 -18.81 31.99
N TYR A 747 -48.62 -18.60 31.56
CA TYR A 747 -48.27 -18.43 30.14
C TYR A 747 -48.55 -19.68 29.30
N SER A 748 -48.38 -20.86 29.89
CA SER A 748 -48.60 -22.15 29.20
C SER A 748 -50.09 -22.44 28.91
N GLN A 749 -51.04 -21.76 29.57
CA GLN A 749 -52.48 -21.94 29.33
C GLN A 749 -53.03 -21.07 28.19
N ASP A 750 -52.37 -19.95 27.87
CA ASP A 750 -52.85 -18.99 26.86
C ASP A 750 -52.38 -19.29 25.42
N VAL A 751 -51.48 -20.26 25.20
CA VAL A 751 -50.92 -20.60 23.86
C VAL A 751 -51.72 -21.69 23.13
N THR A 752 -52.74 -22.29 23.75
CA THR A 752 -53.60 -23.31 23.12
C THR A 752 -54.76 -22.72 22.32
N THR A 753 -54.48 -21.98 21.25
CA THR A 753 -55.44 -21.81 20.14
C THR A 753 -54.75 -21.95 18.79
N PRO A 754 -55.21 -22.86 17.90
CA PRO A 754 -54.58 -23.06 16.60
C PRO A 754 -54.92 -21.91 15.65
N VAL A 755 -53.91 -21.16 15.21
CA VAL A 755 -54.04 -20.18 14.12
C VAL A 755 -54.26 -20.95 12.82
N THR A 756 -55.50 -20.89 12.32
CA THR A 756 -55.87 -21.38 10.99
C THR A 756 -55.40 -20.36 9.96
N THR A 757 -54.62 -20.83 8.98
CA THR A 757 -54.18 -20.07 7.81
C THR A 757 -55.37 -19.56 6.99
N GLN A 758 -55.46 -18.25 6.78
CA GLN A 758 -56.29 -17.66 5.72
C GLN A 758 -55.44 -16.79 4.78
N ASN A 759 -55.36 -17.23 3.53
CA ASN A 759 -55.01 -16.43 2.36
C ASN A 759 -55.91 -15.20 2.23
N PRO A 760 -55.40 -14.08 1.69
CA PRO A 760 -56.26 -13.14 0.98
C PRO A 760 -55.76 -12.86 -0.44
N HIS A 761 -56.53 -13.32 -1.42
CA HIS A 761 -56.59 -12.71 -2.75
C HIS A 761 -57.69 -11.63 -2.76
N LYS A 762 -57.31 -10.41 -3.19
CA LYS A 762 -58.05 -9.41 -3.98
C LYS A 762 -59.59 -9.29 -3.81
N GLN A 763 -60.02 -8.09 -3.39
CA GLN A 763 -61.12 -7.26 -3.96
C GLN A 763 -61.07 -5.89 -3.25
N SER A 764 -60.65 -4.80 -3.90
CA SER A 764 -61.44 -3.81 -4.69
C SER A 764 -62.39 -2.93 -3.86
N ASP A 765 -62.03 -1.66 -3.69
CA ASP A 765 -62.93 -0.49 -3.57
C ASP A 765 -62.14 0.74 -4.06
N VAL A 766 -62.34 1.19 -5.30
CA VAL A 766 -63.25 2.27 -5.71
C VAL A 766 -62.94 3.60 -5.00
N THR A 767 -62.15 4.46 -5.67
CA THR A 767 -62.16 5.90 -5.45
C THR A 767 -62.40 6.58 -6.80
N THR A 768 -63.54 7.25 -6.89
CA THR A 768 -64.03 8.04 -8.04
C THR A 768 -63.47 9.47 -7.98
N VAL A 769 -63.59 10.16 -9.13
CA VAL A 769 -63.24 11.58 -9.46
C VAL A 769 -61.92 11.67 -10.26
N THR A 770 -61.87 11.56 -11.60
CA THR A 770 -62.42 12.43 -12.69
C THR A 770 -61.73 13.81 -12.66
N THR A 771 -60.98 14.36 -13.62
CA THR A 771 -60.56 14.10 -15.03
C THR A 771 -59.49 15.19 -15.32
N VAL A 772 -58.56 15.11 -16.29
CA VAL A 772 -58.74 15.56 -17.69
C VAL A 772 -57.37 15.38 -18.41
N THR A 773 -57.35 14.51 -19.44
CA THR A 773 -56.61 14.45 -20.73
C THR A 773 -55.13 14.92 -20.85
N THR A 774 -54.26 14.28 -21.66
CA THR A 774 -54.46 14.03 -23.11
C THR A 774 -53.44 13.02 -23.71
N GLN A 775 -53.95 12.12 -24.57
CA GLN A 775 -53.40 11.58 -25.85
C GLN A 775 -52.10 10.75 -25.89
N ASN A 776 -52.22 9.44 -26.20
CA ASN A 776 -52.03 8.77 -27.52
C ASN A 776 -50.60 8.21 -27.66
N ASN A 777 -50.27 7.04 -28.21
CA ASN A 777 -50.97 6.01 -28.98
C ASN A 777 -50.05 4.75 -29.04
N ASN A 778 -50.67 3.55 -29.10
CA ASN A 778 -50.37 2.36 -29.94
C ASN A 778 -48.92 1.82 -30.13
N GLU A 779 -48.60 0.52 -30.18
CA GLU A 779 -49.25 -0.70 -30.71
C GLU A 779 -48.46 -1.94 -30.17
N LYS A 780 -49.07 -3.04 -29.67
CA LYS A 780 -49.39 -4.34 -30.35
C LYS A 780 -48.16 -5.04 -31.00
N LYS A 781 -47.90 -6.35 -30.90
CA LYS A 781 -48.76 -7.57 -30.88
C LYS A 781 -47.85 -8.81 -30.65
N GLU A 782 -48.24 -9.82 -29.85
CA GLU A 782 -48.67 -11.21 -30.25
C GLU A 782 -47.60 -12.09 -30.95
N LYS A 783 -47.45 -13.42 -30.79
CA LYS A 783 -48.06 -14.52 -30.01
C LYS A 783 -47.30 -15.83 -30.39
N ASN A 784 -47.54 -16.88 -29.58
CA ASN A 784 -47.57 -18.32 -29.93
C ASN A 784 -46.31 -19.24 -29.79
N LYS A 785 -46.40 -20.08 -28.73
CA LYS A 785 -46.12 -21.54 -28.61
C LYS A 785 -46.75 -22.39 -29.75
N PRO A 786 -46.61 -23.76 -29.89
CA PRO A 786 -46.20 -24.79 -28.88
C PRO A 786 -45.40 -26.04 -29.38
N HIS A 787 -45.13 -26.98 -28.43
CA HIS A 787 -45.05 -28.47 -28.54
C HIS A 787 -43.84 -29.13 -29.24
N LEU A 788 -43.39 -30.38 -28.99
CA LEU A 788 -43.57 -31.49 -28.01
C LEU A 788 -42.68 -32.67 -28.51
N ALA A 789 -42.10 -33.49 -27.60
CA ALA A 789 -41.61 -34.89 -27.82
C ALA A 789 -40.42 -35.10 -28.81
N SER A 790 -39.61 -36.17 -28.82
CA SER A 790 -39.25 -37.32 -27.96
C SER A 790 -38.03 -37.99 -28.63
N ASP A 791 -37.41 -38.95 -27.93
CA ASP A 791 -36.72 -40.15 -28.48
C ASP A 791 -35.20 -40.19 -28.75
N THR A 792 -34.57 -41.02 -27.89
CA THR A 792 -33.73 -42.23 -28.17
C THR A 792 -32.26 -42.18 -28.60
N SER A 793 -31.45 -42.92 -27.81
CA SER A 793 -30.34 -43.86 -28.15
C SER A 793 -29.09 -43.30 -28.85
N THR A 794 -27.84 -43.73 -28.61
CA THR A 794 -27.34 -45.11 -28.44
C THR A 794 -25.88 -45.09 -27.93
N GLU A 795 -25.45 -46.26 -27.47
CA GLU A 795 -24.19 -46.68 -26.86
C GLU A 795 -22.89 -46.45 -27.67
N ASN A 796 -21.75 -46.49 -26.96
CA ASN A 796 -20.59 -47.28 -27.36
C ASN A 796 -19.70 -47.65 -26.16
N GLN A 797 -19.53 -48.95 -25.93
CA GLN A 797 -18.51 -49.59 -25.08
C GLN A 797 -17.45 -50.28 -25.96
N ALA A 798 -16.19 -50.30 -25.49
CA ALA A 798 -15.25 -51.44 -25.50
C ALA A 798 -13.89 -50.96 -24.92
N ASN A 799 -13.44 -51.39 -23.74
CA ASN A 799 -12.75 -52.65 -23.35
C ASN A 799 -11.34 -52.88 -23.93
N ASN A 800 -10.32 -52.89 -23.04
CA ASN A 800 -9.48 -54.07 -22.71
C ASN A 800 -8.39 -53.70 -21.66
N LEU A 801 -8.37 -54.37 -20.48
CA LEU A 801 -7.48 -55.49 -20.06
C LEU A 801 -5.98 -55.10 -20.07
N GLY A 802 -5.16 -55.16 -19.01
CA GLY A 802 -5.19 -55.85 -17.72
C GLY A 802 -3.83 -56.55 -17.51
N LEU A 803 -3.20 -56.46 -16.33
CA LEU A 803 -2.39 -57.54 -15.69
C LEU A 803 -1.76 -57.11 -14.34
N ASN A 804 -1.80 -58.06 -13.40
CA ASN A 804 -1.37 -58.13 -12.00
C ASN A 804 0.17 -58.01 -11.83
N SER A 805 0.82 -57.90 -10.66
CA SER A 805 0.61 -58.64 -9.39
C SER A 805 1.45 -58.11 -8.20
N GLU A 806 0.86 -58.30 -7.02
CA GLU A 806 1.34 -58.49 -5.62
C GLU A 806 2.84 -58.65 -5.29
N ASN A 807 3.31 -58.05 -4.17
CA ASN A 807 3.62 -58.82 -2.94
C ASN A 807 3.92 -57.97 -1.66
N LYS A 808 3.50 -58.57 -0.53
CA LYS A 808 3.67 -58.30 0.93
C LYS A 808 5.17 -58.28 1.37
N LYS A 809 5.67 -57.93 2.57
CA LYS A 809 5.22 -57.52 3.94
C LYS A 809 6.50 -57.21 4.78
N ASP A 810 6.31 -56.62 5.97
CA ASP A 810 7.07 -56.78 7.24
C ASP A 810 8.34 -55.93 7.55
N ASP A 811 8.13 -54.97 8.48
CA ASP A 811 8.68 -54.86 9.85
C ASP A 811 10.05 -54.17 10.17
N LYS A 812 9.99 -53.37 11.27
CA LYS A 812 11.03 -52.94 12.24
C LYS A 812 11.80 -51.60 12.09
N ASN A 813 11.56 -50.72 13.07
CA ASN A 813 12.48 -49.72 13.66
C ASN A 813 13.52 -50.46 14.55
N PRO A 814 14.76 -49.97 14.83
CA PRO A 814 14.99 -48.75 15.65
C PRO A 814 16.30 -47.93 15.40
N ASP A 815 16.28 -46.71 15.92
CA ASP A 815 17.33 -45.92 16.62
C ASP A 815 18.79 -45.72 16.11
N THR A 816 19.29 -44.54 16.54
CA THR A 816 20.68 -44.09 16.76
C THR A 816 21.50 -43.49 15.60
N VAL A 817 21.63 -42.16 15.65
CA VAL A 817 22.65 -41.36 14.95
C VAL A 817 23.78 -41.03 15.94
N VAL A 818 24.99 -41.39 15.54
CA VAL A 818 26.27 -41.11 16.22
C VAL A 818 26.99 -39.97 15.50
N THR A 819 27.38 -38.94 16.25
CA THR A 819 28.38 -37.92 15.91
C THR A 819 29.80 -38.52 15.84
N PRO A 820 30.78 -37.87 15.18
CA PRO A 820 31.73 -37.12 16.02
C PRO A 820 32.29 -35.82 15.42
N THR A 821 32.54 -34.92 16.37
CA THR A 821 33.40 -33.73 16.44
C THR A 821 34.90 -34.02 16.30
N ASP A 822 35.67 -32.98 15.94
CA ASP A 822 36.96 -32.54 16.54
C ASP A 822 37.54 -31.40 15.66
N LYS A 823 38.23 -30.35 16.11
CA LYS A 823 38.75 -29.92 17.42
C LYS A 823 39.21 -28.44 17.37
N ASN A 824 39.09 -27.79 18.53
CA ASN A 824 39.68 -26.51 18.99
C ASN A 824 41.24 -26.60 19.08
N PRO A 825 42.06 -25.56 19.44
CA PRO A 825 41.88 -24.66 20.61
C PRO A 825 42.48 -23.20 20.60
N GLU A 826 41.87 -22.36 21.45
CA GLU A 826 42.39 -21.38 22.47
C GLU A 826 43.67 -20.52 22.31
N THR A 827 43.47 -19.17 22.29
CA THR A 827 44.01 -18.01 23.11
C THR A 827 45.51 -17.90 23.53
N PRO A 828 46.03 -16.79 24.14
CA PRO A 828 45.56 -15.39 24.39
C PRO A 828 46.63 -14.29 24.07
N VAL A 829 46.35 -12.99 24.36
CA VAL A 829 47.21 -12.02 25.12
C VAL A 829 46.86 -10.54 24.81
N ASP A 830 46.66 -9.79 25.91
CA ASP A 830 46.44 -8.34 26.08
C ASP A 830 47.58 -7.41 25.61
N SER A 831 47.27 -6.12 25.37
CA SER A 831 47.91 -5.02 26.10
C SER A 831 47.19 -3.67 25.97
N ASP A 832 47.01 -3.08 27.14
CA ASP A 832 46.45 -1.79 27.56
C ASP A 832 47.09 -0.52 26.96
N SER A 833 46.33 0.60 26.92
CA SER A 833 46.53 1.74 27.85
C SER A 833 45.56 2.94 27.66
N GLN A 834 44.73 3.14 28.69
CA GLN A 834 44.49 4.37 29.47
C GLN A 834 44.35 5.76 28.80
N LYS A 835 43.19 6.45 28.97
CA LYS A 835 42.87 7.40 30.08
C LYS A 835 41.61 8.24 29.77
N THR A 836 40.73 8.33 30.77
CA THR A 836 39.65 9.31 30.94
C THR A 836 40.16 10.68 31.39
N GLU A 837 39.59 11.79 30.89
CA GLU A 837 38.97 12.85 31.72
C GLU A 837 38.34 14.02 30.90
N GLN A 838 37.10 14.35 31.29
CA GLN A 838 36.44 15.66 31.43
C GLN A 838 35.83 16.50 30.27
N VAL A 839 34.49 16.47 30.27
CA VAL A 839 33.45 17.55 30.32
C VAL A 839 33.44 18.76 29.35
N VAL A 840 32.23 19.02 28.84
CA VAL A 840 31.57 20.31 28.42
C VAL A 840 31.28 20.46 26.91
N THR A 841 30.01 20.26 26.54
CA THR A 841 29.31 20.72 25.31
C THR A 841 29.17 22.27 25.27
N PRO A 842 28.74 22.98 24.20
CA PRO A 842 28.07 22.53 22.95
C PRO A 842 28.53 23.27 21.66
N SER A 843 28.24 22.72 20.46
CA SER A 843 27.81 23.50 19.27
C SER A 843 27.69 22.66 17.99
N ASP A 844 26.60 22.94 17.29
CA ASP A 844 26.35 22.91 15.85
C ASP A 844 26.39 21.62 15.00
N LYS A 845 25.20 21.37 14.42
CA LYS A 845 24.84 20.44 13.36
C LYS A 845 25.13 21.04 11.98
N GLY A 846 25.43 20.16 11.01
CA GLY A 846 25.13 20.32 9.58
C GLY A 846 26.19 19.68 8.66
N ARG A 847 25.93 19.20 7.43
CA ARG A 847 24.72 18.96 6.61
C ARG A 847 25.20 18.42 5.24
N TYR A 848 24.47 17.50 4.60
CA TYR A 848 24.22 17.42 3.15
C TYR A 848 22.89 16.64 3.02
N GLY A 849 21.85 17.06 2.29
CA GLY A 849 21.72 18.14 1.32
C GLY A 849 20.83 17.65 0.18
N SER A 850 19.52 17.87 0.32
CA SER A 850 18.42 17.57 -0.59
C SER A 850 18.25 18.65 -1.68
N LEU A 851 17.40 18.34 -2.67
CA LEU A 851 16.96 19.18 -3.80
C LEU A 851 16.84 20.68 -3.48
N GLN A 852 17.39 21.52 -4.36
CA GLN A 852 17.13 22.95 -4.41
C GLN A 852 15.84 23.22 -5.20
N VAL A 853 14.82 23.72 -4.50
CA VAL A 853 13.75 24.56 -5.06
C VAL A 853 14.31 25.99 -5.13
N VAL A 854 14.27 26.61 -6.30
CA VAL A 854 14.65 28.03 -6.46
C VAL A 854 13.63 28.87 -5.68
N THR A 855 14.08 29.50 -4.60
CA THR A 855 13.31 30.51 -3.87
C THR A 855 13.58 31.87 -4.50
N PRO A 856 12.56 32.74 -4.69
CA PRO A 856 12.80 34.13 -5.05
C PRO A 856 13.58 34.79 -3.90
N SER A 857 14.50 35.70 -4.21
CA SER A 857 15.19 36.51 -3.21
C SER A 857 14.17 37.34 -2.41
N ASP A 858 14.14 37.17 -1.08
CA ASP A 858 13.31 37.94 -0.12
C ASP A 858 13.74 39.43 -0.01
N ASP A 859 14.50 39.95 -0.98
CA ASP A 859 15.08 41.29 -0.96
C ASP A 859 13.98 42.35 -1.03
N GLY A 860 13.60 42.87 0.14
CA GLY A 860 12.68 43.99 0.31
C GLY A 860 11.44 43.75 1.19
N VAL A 861 11.27 42.57 1.80
CA VAL A 861 10.10 42.28 2.65
C VAL A 861 10.36 42.69 4.11
N ASP A 862 9.60 43.66 4.63
CA ASP A 862 9.67 44.08 6.03
C ASP A 862 8.83 43.18 6.95
N PHE A 863 9.47 42.14 7.50
CA PHE A 863 8.86 41.17 8.41
C PHE A 863 8.41 41.76 9.76
N SER A 864 8.81 42.98 10.11
CA SER A 864 8.33 43.62 11.35
C SER A 864 6.82 43.88 11.32
N THR A 865 6.27 44.05 10.10
CA THR A 865 4.85 44.28 9.83
C THR A 865 3.98 43.00 9.84
N TYR A 866 4.59 41.82 10.02
CA TYR A 866 3.85 40.56 10.10
C TYR A 866 2.98 40.51 11.36
N PRO A 867 1.67 40.19 11.25
CA PRO A 867 0.70 40.30 12.34
C PRO A 867 0.73 39.07 13.29
N ALA A 868 1.90 38.76 13.85
CA ALA A 868 2.06 37.84 14.99
C ALA A 868 1.94 38.59 16.34
N ARG A 869 2.09 37.92 17.48
CA ARG A 869 1.94 38.57 18.81
C ARG A 869 3.01 39.67 18.96
N ARG A 870 2.66 40.77 19.66
CA ARG A 870 3.52 41.97 19.76
C ARG A 870 4.89 41.69 20.37
N ASP A 871 5.02 40.64 21.18
CA ASP A 871 6.26 40.24 21.86
C ASP A 871 7.13 39.27 21.05
N ASP A 872 6.71 38.88 19.84
CA ASP A 872 7.48 37.96 18.99
C ASP A 872 8.65 38.69 18.32
N SER A 873 9.86 38.15 18.48
CA SER A 873 11.07 38.68 17.85
C SER A 873 10.97 38.71 16.33
N LEU A 874 11.73 39.61 15.67
CA LEU A 874 11.75 39.72 14.19
C LEU A 874 12.04 38.36 13.53
N ALA A 875 12.99 37.60 14.10
CA ALA A 875 13.32 36.25 13.64
C ALA A 875 12.17 35.25 13.82
N HIS A 876 11.35 35.41 14.87
CA HIS A 876 10.15 34.59 15.06
C HIS A 876 9.09 34.92 14.01
N LYS A 877 8.84 36.21 13.76
CA LYS A 877 7.90 36.68 12.73
C LYS A 877 8.27 36.18 11.33
N GLU A 878 9.56 36.28 10.97
CA GLU A 878 10.07 35.76 9.70
C GLU A 878 9.87 34.25 9.58
N LYS A 879 10.18 33.50 10.65
CA LYS A 879 10.01 32.03 10.67
C LYS A 879 8.54 31.62 10.53
N GLN A 880 7.62 32.33 11.20
CA GLN A 880 6.18 32.06 11.08
C GLN A 880 5.65 32.39 9.69
N ALA A 881 6.04 33.54 9.13
CA ALA A 881 5.63 33.95 7.79
C ALA A 881 6.11 32.95 6.71
N LYS A 882 7.36 32.46 6.81
CA LYS A 882 7.91 31.42 5.91
C LYS A 882 7.23 30.07 6.09
N LYS A 883 6.86 29.68 7.32
CA LYS A 883 6.09 28.46 7.60
C LYS A 883 4.69 28.54 6.99
N CYS A 884 4.01 29.68 7.16
CA CYS A 884 2.69 29.94 6.58
C CYS A 884 2.73 29.90 5.04
N ARG A 885 3.72 30.54 4.41
CA ARG A 885 3.93 30.48 2.95
C ARG A 885 4.08 29.06 2.43
N ARG A 886 4.92 28.24 3.09
CA ARG A 886 5.17 26.84 2.71
C ARG A 886 3.87 26.03 2.71
N LEU A 887 3.12 26.10 3.81
CA LEU A 887 1.86 25.37 3.94
C LEU A 887 0.80 25.85 2.93
N LEU A 888 0.72 27.15 2.64
CA LEU A 888 -0.16 27.68 1.59
C LEU A 888 0.22 27.14 0.20
N SER A 889 1.51 27.04 -0.09
CA SER A 889 2.00 26.57 -1.41
C SER A 889 1.82 25.07 -1.65
N GLU A 890 1.66 24.30 -0.56
CA GLU A 890 1.40 22.85 -0.56
C GLU A 890 -0.08 22.52 -0.85
N CYS A 891 -1.01 23.49 -0.73
CA CYS A 891 -2.42 23.29 -1.00
C CYS A 891 -2.68 23.01 -2.50
N GLN A 892 -3.37 21.91 -2.81
CA GLN A 892 -3.65 21.49 -4.19
C GLN A 892 -5.15 21.46 -4.52
N THR A 893 -6.01 21.34 -3.51
CA THR A 893 -7.49 21.31 -3.64
C THR A 893 -8.16 22.45 -2.87
N ASN A 894 -9.42 22.78 -3.18
CA ASN A 894 -10.17 23.76 -2.41
C ASN A 894 -10.33 23.33 -0.94
N LYS A 895 -10.47 22.01 -0.71
CA LYS A 895 -10.52 21.43 0.64
C LYS A 895 -9.22 21.68 1.41
N ASP A 896 -8.05 21.54 0.79
CA ASP A 896 -6.77 21.84 1.44
C ASP A 896 -6.68 23.31 1.88
N ILE A 897 -7.26 24.22 1.09
CA ILE A 897 -7.31 25.66 1.42
C ILE A 897 -8.29 25.93 2.58
N GLU A 898 -9.40 25.19 2.65
CA GLU A 898 -10.35 25.25 3.76
C GLU A 898 -9.74 24.69 5.05
N ASP A 899 -9.14 23.51 4.99
CA ASP A 899 -8.44 22.86 6.10
C ASP A 899 -7.25 23.71 6.58
N PHE A 900 -6.50 24.35 5.65
CA PHE A 900 -5.48 25.32 6.03
C PHE A 900 -6.08 26.50 6.80
N LYS A 901 -7.26 27.02 6.42
CA LYS A 901 -7.87 28.17 7.11
C LYS A 901 -8.45 27.79 8.49
N SER A 902 -8.89 26.55 8.68
CA SER A 902 -9.46 26.09 9.96
C SER A 902 -8.40 25.56 10.93
N ASP A 903 -7.40 24.82 10.44
CA ASP A 903 -6.58 23.93 11.29
C ASP A 903 -5.09 24.27 11.31
N SER A 904 -4.60 25.19 10.48
CA SER A 904 -3.17 25.52 10.39
C SER A 904 -2.62 26.32 11.58
N GLY A 905 -3.50 26.85 12.44
CA GLY A 905 -3.15 27.70 13.58
C GLY A 905 -2.73 29.13 13.22
N PHE A 906 -2.84 29.54 11.94
CA PHE A 906 -2.57 30.92 11.49
C PHE A 906 -3.85 31.75 11.42
N SER A 907 -3.78 32.98 11.90
CA SER A 907 -4.90 33.92 11.83
C SER A 907 -5.15 34.42 10.41
N LYS A 908 -6.37 34.93 10.17
CA LYS A 908 -6.75 35.56 8.90
C LYS A 908 -5.88 36.74 8.49
N ALA A 909 -5.30 37.45 9.45
CA ALA A 909 -4.38 38.54 9.18
C ALA A 909 -3.01 38.02 8.69
N GLU A 910 -2.53 36.92 9.26
CA GLU A 910 -1.22 36.32 8.96
C GLU A 910 -1.16 35.75 7.54
N TYR A 911 -2.09 34.88 7.14
CA TYR A 911 -2.03 34.33 5.79
C TYR A 911 -2.37 35.38 4.72
N LYS A 912 -3.16 36.42 5.04
CA LYS A 912 -3.35 37.57 4.14
C LYS A 912 -2.07 38.36 3.97
N TRP A 913 -1.32 38.58 5.04
CA TRP A 913 -0.02 39.26 4.95
C TRP A 913 0.95 38.47 4.05
N VAL A 914 1.02 37.14 4.23
CA VAL A 914 1.82 36.25 3.37
C VAL A 914 1.36 36.30 1.92
N TRP A 915 0.05 36.32 1.69
CA TRP A 915 -0.54 36.41 0.35
C TRP A 915 -0.07 37.65 -0.42
N HIS A 916 0.04 38.80 0.26
CA HIS A 916 0.40 40.05 -0.40
C HIS A 916 1.91 40.29 -0.50
N ASN A 917 2.68 39.86 0.52
CA ASN A 917 4.09 40.23 0.66
C ASN A 917 5.08 39.11 0.31
N LEU A 918 4.67 37.84 0.36
CA LEU A 918 5.57 36.69 0.18
C LEU A 918 5.21 35.80 -1.01
N LEU A 919 3.95 35.76 -1.46
CA LEU A 919 3.56 34.97 -2.63
C LEU A 919 3.78 35.71 -3.95
N THR A 920 4.32 35.00 -4.93
CA THR A 920 4.45 35.50 -6.30
C THR A 920 3.08 35.66 -6.98
N ALA A 921 3.04 36.37 -8.10
CA ALA A 921 1.81 36.52 -8.89
C ALA A 921 1.28 35.17 -9.38
N ASP A 922 2.18 34.26 -9.77
CA ASP A 922 1.83 32.92 -10.27
C ASP A 922 1.31 32.01 -9.14
N GLU A 923 1.93 32.05 -7.95
CA GLU A 923 1.46 31.31 -6.77
C GLU A 923 0.05 31.75 -6.36
N ARG A 924 -0.22 33.08 -6.37
CA ARG A 924 -1.55 33.63 -6.09
C ARG A 924 -2.58 33.23 -7.15
N LYS A 925 -2.18 33.20 -8.43
CA LYS A 925 -3.05 32.79 -9.53
C LYS A 925 -3.43 31.31 -9.41
N ARG A 926 -2.45 30.44 -9.10
CA ARG A 926 -2.68 29.01 -8.83
C ARG A 926 -3.66 28.81 -7.67
N LEU A 927 -3.41 29.45 -6.51
CA LEU A 927 -4.28 29.28 -5.34
C LEU A 927 -5.69 29.83 -5.54
N ARG A 928 -5.86 30.89 -6.35
CA ARG A 928 -7.20 31.37 -6.76
C ARG A 928 -7.91 30.38 -7.68
N GLN A 929 -7.20 29.72 -8.59
CA GLN A 929 -7.77 28.68 -9.44
C GLN A 929 -8.21 27.49 -8.58
N VAL A 930 -7.35 27.02 -7.68
CA VAL A 930 -7.66 25.93 -6.73
C VAL A 930 -8.89 26.26 -5.86
N ALA A 931 -8.99 27.49 -5.34
CA ALA A 931 -10.13 27.92 -4.52
C ALA A 931 -11.44 28.09 -5.32
N ASN A 932 -11.35 28.29 -6.64
CA ASN A 932 -12.51 28.46 -7.52
C ASN A 932 -12.90 27.16 -8.25
N THR A 933 -12.14 26.08 -8.11
CA THR A 933 -12.50 24.77 -8.65
C THR A 933 -13.61 24.16 -7.80
N SER A 934 -14.86 24.45 -8.14
CA SER A 934 -16.03 23.72 -7.62
C SER A 934 -16.00 22.31 -8.22
N GLN A 935 -15.33 21.36 -7.54
CA GLN A 935 -15.44 19.96 -7.93
C GLN A 935 -16.82 19.45 -7.54
N SER A 936 -17.67 19.31 -8.55
CA SER A 936 -18.78 18.37 -8.57
C SER A 936 -18.28 17.02 -8.12
N SER A 937 -18.92 16.47 -7.09
CA SER A 937 -18.71 15.10 -6.62
C SER A 937 -18.85 14.14 -7.80
N LEU A 938 -17.74 13.55 -8.22
CA LEU A 938 -17.75 12.30 -8.94
C LEU A 938 -17.26 11.26 -7.96
N PHE A 939 -18.22 10.39 -7.64
CA PHE A 939 -18.08 9.10 -7.00
C PHE A 939 -16.83 8.34 -7.45
#